data_AF-A0AAE6T851-F1
#
_entry.id   AF-A0AAE6T851-F1
#
_cell.length_a   1.000
_cell.length_b   1.000
_cell.length_c   1.000
_cell.angle_alpha   90.00
_cell.angle_beta   90.00
_cell.angle_gamma   90.00
#
_symmetry.space_group_name_H-M   'P 1'
#
loop_
_entity.id
_entity.type
_entity.pdbx_description
1 polymer ?
#
loop_
_entity_poly.entity_id
_entity_poly.type
_entity_poly.pdbx_seq_one_letter_code
_entity_poly.pdbx_strand_id
1 'polypeptide(L)'
;MIIYVDVQTLALTTEGHVPLTDMALVRGDKIPLRIVLTDGPGQPADTQEAPVLAIKKSLGDDALVLAATGLERVEDALGAAYVGSLSVNTTQLADAMEGRDRIDLVGEVVLVAPDGAQRTSRLIRVTVRADLLAGDYAPPEDVLADWSALVAEALAAQLPDALQQAGMNVAPVTGSSVLSTGAAETPTTVACYAMEWGDELLAGQVPDHGRLRSVTMTYSGSSAPGSYWLRIWRLVADAYVVAGVSDPAPLPGNNEPITWRFVPGVPLSRGDKIIMEVCAGQDADHLTTHAMGVHGVMTPPKDGRGRADQVSHPVVITQYDVAPRMTATVDYDDGVSVGGVEVATVTQVQALGSDVRTASANSQAAAQSAAAARDQAQEAVAGLSITAGTITTGAPGSQAAVTLTPGSTPGSWQMDMTIPRGDVGAVDVAQPYVWQQPQTYDAMISANGGVNIPLAAGAAVDTASVNRAYALGMAQAAMMHQTRTYWITSSCTATNGVTINHVVPGCYCEARLGVNQHTSLTMRTTGVVGGSNYSKNLGYSLPIRVSGAGVGYWTKVSMIIGSGGEWTEYPDAGRDDYRFRPVAGSSPDISRLVDVTIYYNDGYKARVRELIGIGNPRQYIVRTTESAINYNSNTGLASAAYRLVISQSELSYTDALAASVWLIIGGAANDTVIKLADIRGWDTYHTSYAPTLYLDVQAGEYGEMVQMESPTIINGIGNNTYVRYGLEPYQRSWITTETEEPYTDPEQPTA
;
A
#
# COMPACT_ATOMS: atom_id res chain seq x y z
N MET A 1 7.49 40.64 -9.78
CA MET A 1 7.60 42.07 -9.41
C MET A 1 8.74 42.69 -10.21
N ILE A 2 8.51 43.87 -10.80
CA ILE A 2 9.53 44.62 -11.55
C ILE A 2 9.85 45.92 -10.80
N ILE A 3 11.14 46.18 -10.56
CA ILE A 3 11.64 47.42 -9.93
C ILE A 3 12.57 48.12 -10.93
N TYR A 4 12.36 49.41 -11.15
CA TYR A 4 13.27 50.26 -11.90
C TYR A 4 14.11 51.10 -10.94
N VAL A 5 15.41 51.15 -11.18
CA VAL A 5 16.38 51.90 -10.36
C VAL A 5 17.08 52.90 -11.25
N ASP A 6 16.89 54.19 -10.97
CA ASP A 6 17.70 55.23 -11.59
C ASP A 6 19.09 55.24 -10.94
N VAL A 7 20.15 54.91 -11.69
CA VAL A 7 21.50 54.70 -11.11
C VAL A 7 22.17 55.99 -10.64
N GLN A 8 21.70 57.15 -11.11
CA GLN A 8 22.24 58.46 -10.75
C GLN A 8 21.59 58.98 -9.47
N THR A 9 20.27 58.85 -9.36
CA THR A 9 19.47 59.39 -8.25
C THR A 9 19.10 58.35 -7.19
N LEU A 10 19.25 57.07 -7.51
CA LEU A 10 18.84 55.91 -6.71
C LEU A 10 17.34 55.92 -6.37
N ALA A 11 16.54 56.54 -7.24
CA ALA A 11 15.09 56.53 -7.15
C ALA A 11 14.54 55.16 -7.60
N LEU A 12 13.60 54.63 -6.82
CA LEU A 12 12.90 53.38 -7.12
C LEU A 12 11.53 53.69 -7.71
N THR A 13 11.22 53.07 -8.86
CA THR A 13 9.89 53.15 -9.47
C THR A 13 9.38 51.77 -9.89
N THR A 14 8.06 51.65 -10.03
CA THR A 14 7.42 50.48 -10.66
C THR A 14 7.14 50.76 -12.13
N GLU A 15 6.59 49.77 -12.83
CA GLU A 15 6.03 49.93 -14.16
C GLU A 15 5.06 51.13 -14.20
N GLY A 16 5.17 51.97 -15.24
CA GLY A 16 4.44 53.24 -15.32
C GLY A 16 5.06 54.43 -14.58
N HIS A 17 6.30 54.31 -14.07
CA HIS A 17 7.08 55.39 -13.43
C HIS A 17 6.48 55.90 -12.09
N VAL A 18 5.71 55.05 -11.42
CA VAL A 18 5.16 55.35 -10.10
C VAL A 18 6.27 55.17 -9.04
N PRO A 19 6.52 56.14 -8.15
CA PRO A 19 7.48 55.98 -7.06
C PRO A 19 7.14 54.76 -6.20
N LEU A 20 8.12 53.87 -6.01
CA LEU A 20 7.99 52.74 -5.12
C LEU A 20 8.28 53.19 -3.68
N THR A 21 7.24 53.35 -2.87
CA THR A 21 7.36 53.73 -1.44
C THR A 21 7.03 52.59 -0.49
N ASP A 22 6.15 51.68 -0.93
CA ASP A 22 5.61 50.59 -0.12
C ASP A 22 5.60 49.29 -0.92
N MET A 23 5.83 48.17 -0.23
CA MET A 23 5.83 46.82 -0.79
C MET A 23 5.06 45.90 0.15
N ALA A 24 4.11 45.14 -0.38
CA ALA A 24 3.32 44.17 0.39
C ALA A 24 3.70 42.75 -0.02
N LEU A 25 4.05 41.92 0.97
CA LEU A 25 4.48 40.54 0.80
C LEU A 25 3.65 39.61 1.67
N VAL A 26 3.59 38.33 1.30
CA VAL A 26 2.90 37.29 2.07
C VAL A 26 3.92 36.22 2.50
N ARG A 27 3.89 35.85 3.77
CA ARG A 27 4.75 34.79 4.32
C ARG A 27 4.41 33.46 3.65
N GLY A 28 5.44 32.77 3.15
CA GLY A 28 5.30 31.53 2.39
C GLY A 28 5.45 31.70 0.87
N ASP A 29 5.36 32.93 0.36
CA ASP A 29 5.51 33.19 -1.08
C ASP A 29 6.97 33.14 -1.55
N LYS A 30 7.15 32.79 -2.83
CA LYS A 30 8.39 33.00 -3.57
C LYS A 30 8.11 33.92 -4.75
N ILE A 31 8.64 35.13 -4.68
CA ILE A 31 8.26 36.22 -5.59
C ILE A 31 9.31 36.33 -6.70
N PRO A 32 8.93 36.16 -7.98
CA PRO A 32 9.82 36.46 -9.09
C PRO A 32 10.19 37.94 -9.08
N LEU A 33 11.48 38.24 -9.17
CA LEU A 33 12.00 39.60 -9.09
C LEU A 33 12.75 39.94 -10.38
N ARG A 34 12.46 41.11 -10.93
CA ARG A 34 13.21 41.72 -12.04
C ARG A 34 13.59 43.14 -11.65
N ILE A 35 14.89 43.44 -11.63
CA ILE A 35 15.40 44.79 -11.36
C ILE A 35 16.04 45.34 -12.64
N VAL A 36 15.58 46.50 -13.07
CA VAL A 36 16.06 47.19 -14.27
C VAL A 36 16.83 48.43 -13.84
N LEU A 37 18.08 48.57 -14.29
CA LEU A 37 18.91 49.74 -14.02
C LEU A 37 18.78 50.74 -15.17
N THR A 38 18.51 52.00 -14.85
CA THR A 38 18.21 53.05 -15.83
C THR A 38 19.02 54.33 -15.61
N ASP A 39 19.43 55.01 -16.69
CA ASP A 39 20.02 56.36 -16.70
C ASP A 39 18.93 57.43 -16.93
N GLY A 40 17.85 57.34 -16.16
CA GLY A 40 16.64 58.16 -16.32
C GLY A 40 15.46 57.42 -16.97
N PRO A 41 14.27 58.05 -17.02
CA PRO A 41 13.03 57.44 -17.52
C PRO A 41 13.19 56.74 -18.88
N GLY A 42 13.10 55.40 -18.89
CA GLY A 42 13.11 54.59 -20.11
C GLY A 42 14.47 54.44 -20.81
N GLN A 43 15.59 54.86 -20.20
CA GLN A 43 16.93 54.70 -20.76
C GLN A 43 17.71 53.64 -19.96
N PRO A 44 18.20 52.55 -20.58
CA PRO A 44 19.03 51.56 -19.88
C PRO A 44 20.33 52.19 -19.37
N ALA A 45 20.75 51.84 -18.15
CA ALA A 45 22.01 52.31 -17.60
C ALA A 45 23.21 51.51 -18.14
N ASP A 46 24.30 52.19 -18.48
CA ASP A 46 25.60 51.57 -18.78
C ASP A 46 26.43 51.44 -17.50
N THR A 47 26.11 50.43 -16.68
CA THR A 47 26.78 50.17 -15.39
C THR A 47 27.13 48.70 -15.22
N GLN A 48 28.21 48.42 -14.46
CA GLN A 48 28.60 47.09 -14.02
C GLN A 48 28.17 46.77 -12.59
N GLU A 49 27.41 47.66 -11.95
CA GLU A 49 26.88 47.44 -10.61
C GLU A 49 25.77 46.37 -10.61
N ALA A 50 25.79 45.48 -9.62
CA ALA A 50 24.77 44.47 -9.42
C ALA A 50 23.78 44.89 -8.32
N PRO A 51 22.46 44.85 -8.57
CA PRO A 51 21.47 45.18 -7.55
C PRO A 51 21.22 44.01 -6.60
N VAL A 52 20.99 44.34 -5.33
CA VAL A 52 20.51 43.43 -4.28
C VAL A 52 19.30 44.08 -3.62
N LEU A 53 18.19 43.34 -3.49
CA LEU A 53 17.07 43.79 -2.65
C LEU A 53 17.33 43.31 -1.23
N ALA A 54 17.53 44.25 -0.31
CA ALA A 54 17.81 43.98 1.10
C ALA A 54 16.63 44.47 1.96
N ILE A 55 16.14 43.61 2.88
CA ILE A 55 15.04 43.94 3.78
C ILE A 55 15.47 43.65 5.22
N LYS A 56 15.28 44.64 6.10
CA LYS A 56 15.82 44.71 7.47
C LYS A 56 14.72 45.07 8.47
N LYS A 57 14.95 44.82 9.77
CA LYS A 57 14.00 45.21 10.83
C LYS A 57 13.87 46.73 10.96
N SER A 58 14.98 47.44 10.85
CA SER A 58 15.02 48.90 11.02
C SER A 58 16.21 49.52 10.27
N LEU A 59 16.20 50.85 10.16
CA LEU A 59 17.29 51.61 9.58
C LEU A 59 18.56 51.47 10.44
N GLY A 60 19.66 51.03 9.83
CA GLY A 60 20.96 50.84 10.50
C GLY A 60 21.18 49.44 11.08
N ASP A 61 20.25 48.50 10.86
CA ASP A 61 20.46 47.09 11.18
C ASP A 61 21.33 46.41 10.11
N ASP A 62 22.35 45.68 10.53
CA ASP A 62 23.24 44.92 9.65
C ASP A 62 22.66 43.53 9.32
N ALA A 63 21.68 43.05 10.09
CA ALA A 63 21.05 41.76 9.87
C ALA A 63 19.95 41.83 8.80
N LEU A 64 20.06 40.99 7.78
CA LEU A 64 19.04 40.85 6.74
C LEU A 64 17.93 39.91 7.22
N VAL A 65 16.68 40.39 7.15
CA VAL A 65 15.47 39.59 7.41
C VAL A 65 15.07 38.83 6.15
N LEU A 66 15.11 39.51 5.01
CA LEU A 66 14.93 38.92 3.67
C LEU A 66 15.94 39.55 2.72
N ALA A 67 16.42 38.79 1.76
CA ALA A 67 17.28 39.31 0.71
C ALA A 67 17.11 38.55 -0.60
N ALA A 68 17.13 39.28 -1.71
CA ALA A 68 17.32 38.71 -3.04
C ALA A 68 18.75 39.02 -3.48
N THR A 69 19.63 38.03 -3.35
CA THR A 69 21.05 38.12 -3.72
C THR A 69 21.34 37.27 -4.95
N GLY A 70 22.49 37.48 -5.60
CA GLY A 70 22.91 36.66 -6.74
C GLY A 70 21.98 36.74 -7.95
N LEU A 71 21.32 37.89 -8.17
CA LEU A 71 20.44 38.09 -9.32
C LEU A 71 21.22 37.95 -10.63
N GLU A 72 20.67 37.19 -11.56
CA GLU A 72 21.31 36.90 -12.85
C GLU A 72 21.06 38.05 -13.81
N ARG A 73 22.12 38.53 -14.46
CA ARG A 73 21.99 39.55 -15.51
C ARG A 73 21.47 38.90 -16.79
N VAL A 74 20.36 39.41 -17.31
CA VAL A 74 19.72 38.93 -18.54
C VAL A 74 19.53 40.07 -19.54
N GLU A 75 19.60 39.73 -20.83
CA GLU A 75 19.19 40.58 -21.94
C GLU A 75 18.11 39.84 -22.73
N ASP A 76 16.88 40.33 -22.67
CA ASP A 76 15.72 39.71 -23.33
C ASP A 76 14.88 40.76 -24.06
N ALA A 77 13.71 40.37 -24.57
CA ALA A 77 12.80 41.25 -25.32
C ALA A 77 12.29 42.45 -24.51
N LEU A 78 12.45 42.45 -23.19
CA LEU A 78 12.07 43.55 -22.29
C LEU A 78 13.28 44.43 -21.89
N GLY A 79 14.47 44.17 -22.46
CA GLY A 79 15.70 44.92 -22.23
C GLY A 79 16.60 44.30 -21.15
N ALA A 80 17.75 44.94 -20.89
CA ALA A 80 18.72 44.47 -19.89
C ALA A 80 18.16 44.57 -18.46
N ALA A 81 18.27 43.50 -17.67
CA ALA A 81 17.80 43.45 -16.30
C ALA A 81 18.55 42.43 -15.44
N TYR A 82 18.29 42.44 -14.14
CA TYR A 82 18.72 41.43 -13.17
C TYR A 82 17.50 40.66 -12.68
N VAL A 83 17.48 39.33 -12.88
CA VAL A 83 16.35 38.47 -12.54
C VAL A 83 16.71 37.46 -11.47
N GLY A 84 15.71 37.10 -10.66
CA GLY A 84 15.85 36.08 -9.63
C GLY A 84 14.54 35.96 -8.86
N SER A 85 14.63 35.57 -7.59
CA SER A 85 13.46 35.48 -6.71
C SER A 85 13.75 35.95 -5.31
N LEU A 86 12.75 36.52 -4.65
CA LEU A 86 12.76 36.79 -3.22
C LEU A 86 11.94 35.69 -2.53
N SER A 87 12.58 34.88 -1.68
CA SER A 87 11.87 33.94 -0.80
C SER A 87 11.36 34.68 0.42
N VAL A 88 10.07 34.54 0.72
CA VAL A 88 9.39 35.13 1.89
C VAL A 88 9.07 34.04 2.91
N ASN A 89 9.92 33.00 2.99
CA ASN A 89 9.83 31.90 3.95
C ASN A 89 11.22 31.52 4.50
N THR A 90 11.81 32.41 5.29
CA THR A 90 13.13 32.24 5.91
C THR A 90 13.01 32.18 7.44
N THR A 91 13.98 31.53 8.10
CA THR A 91 14.05 31.50 9.58
C THR A 91 14.16 32.91 10.16
N GLN A 92 14.95 33.80 9.54
CA GLN A 92 15.14 35.18 9.98
C GLN A 92 13.84 36.01 9.92
N LEU A 93 12.97 35.74 8.94
CA LEU A 93 11.64 36.36 8.88
C LEU A 93 10.71 35.79 9.95
N ALA A 94 10.70 34.48 10.16
CA ALA A 94 9.91 33.85 11.22
C ALA A 94 10.27 34.42 12.60
N ASP A 95 11.57 34.53 12.87
CA ASP A 95 12.10 35.13 14.10
C ASP A 95 11.77 36.63 14.20
N ALA A 96 11.78 37.38 13.09
CA ALA A 96 11.40 38.78 13.10
C ALA A 96 9.90 38.97 13.40
N MET A 97 9.05 38.10 12.87
CA MET A 97 7.61 38.15 13.05
C MET A 97 7.19 37.79 14.47
N GLU A 98 7.93 36.92 15.17
CA GLU A 98 7.64 36.48 16.54
C GLU A 98 6.20 35.95 16.69
N GLY A 99 5.71 35.23 15.66
CA GLY A 99 4.34 34.69 15.64
C GLY A 99 3.23 35.71 15.40
N ARG A 100 3.54 36.96 15.02
CA ARG A 100 2.55 37.98 14.68
C ARG A 100 2.00 37.78 13.26
N ASP A 101 0.73 38.12 13.05
CA ASP A 101 0.07 38.04 11.74
C ASP A 101 0.59 39.06 10.71
N ARG A 102 1.35 40.05 11.17
CA ARG A 102 1.91 41.11 10.32
C ARG A 102 3.17 41.73 10.93
N ILE A 103 4.13 42.08 10.09
CA ILE A 103 5.28 42.91 10.42
C ILE A 103 5.51 43.99 9.36
N ASP A 104 5.91 45.19 9.79
CA ASP A 104 6.42 46.23 8.91
C ASP A 104 7.96 46.28 9.05
N LEU A 105 8.64 46.23 7.91
CA LEU A 105 10.09 46.16 7.73
C LEU A 105 10.55 47.33 6.84
N VAL A 106 11.87 47.48 6.72
CA VAL A 106 12.51 48.49 5.88
C VAL A 106 13.25 47.80 4.74
N GLY A 107 12.94 48.16 3.50
CA GLY A 107 13.59 47.65 2.30
C GLY A 107 14.46 48.71 1.62
N GLU A 108 15.52 48.28 0.95
CA GLU A 108 16.36 49.10 0.08
C GLU A 108 16.93 48.25 -1.05
N VAL A 109 17.22 48.88 -2.19
CA VAL A 109 18.03 48.28 -3.25
C VAL A 109 19.47 48.78 -3.09
N VAL A 110 20.38 47.84 -2.93
CA VAL A 110 21.82 48.09 -2.83
C VAL A 110 22.45 47.81 -4.19
N LEU A 111 23.09 48.82 -4.78
CA LEU A 111 23.94 48.65 -5.96
C LEU A 111 25.35 48.35 -5.49
N VAL A 112 25.90 47.22 -5.95
CA VAL A 112 27.22 46.73 -5.58
C VAL A 112 28.13 46.78 -6.80
N ALA A 113 29.16 47.62 -6.75
CA ALA A 113 30.17 47.72 -7.81
C ALA A 113 31.11 46.49 -7.81
N PRO A 114 31.82 46.22 -8.92
CA PRO A 114 32.75 45.09 -9.02
C PRO A 114 33.88 45.09 -7.98
N ASP A 115 34.24 46.26 -7.44
CA ASP A 115 35.24 46.43 -6.37
C ASP A 115 34.65 46.26 -4.96
N GLY A 116 33.34 45.98 -4.86
CA GLY A 116 32.61 45.81 -3.62
C GLY A 116 32.07 47.10 -3.01
N ALA A 117 32.29 48.28 -3.63
CA ALA A 117 31.69 49.52 -3.18
C ALA A 117 30.16 49.47 -3.30
N GLN A 118 29.46 50.00 -2.29
CA GLN A 118 28.00 49.91 -2.20
C GLN A 118 27.36 51.30 -2.14
N ARG A 119 26.24 51.45 -2.84
CA ARG A 119 25.35 52.62 -2.75
C ARG A 119 23.91 52.13 -2.62
N THR A 120 23.12 52.76 -1.76
CA THR A 120 21.77 52.30 -1.46
C THR A 120 20.69 53.28 -1.90
N SER A 121 19.55 52.75 -2.30
CA SER A 121 18.37 53.53 -2.65
C SER A 121 17.77 54.25 -1.46
N ARG A 122 16.75 55.08 -1.74
CA ARG A 122 15.82 55.48 -0.67
C ARG A 122 15.13 54.24 -0.10
N LEU A 123 14.82 54.33 1.20
CA LEU A 123 14.13 53.28 1.93
C LEU A 123 12.67 53.18 1.48
N ILE A 124 12.20 51.94 1.41
CA ILE A 124 10.79 51.61 1.20
C ILE A 124 10.24 50.88 2.42
N ARG A 125 8.95 51.05 2.69
CA ARG A 125 8.26 50.26 3.70
C ARG A 125 7.91 48.90 3.11
N VAL A 126 8.24 47.83 3.82
CA VAL A 126 7.89 46.47 3.42
C VAL A 126 6.97 45.86 4.45
N THR A 127 5.71 45.63 4.10
CA THR A 127 4.74 44.96 4.96
C THR A 127 4.66 43.48 4.60
N VAL A 128 4.93 42.60 5.56
CA VAL A 128 4.74 41.17 5.40
C VAL A 128 3.56 40.73 6.26
N ARG A 129 2.60 40.03 5.67
CA ARG A 129 1.48 39.40 6.39
C ARG A 129 1.62 37.88 6.43
N ALA A 130 1.21 37.27 7.54
CA ALA A 130 0.95 35.84 7.59
C ALA A 130 -0.47 35.60 7.05
N ASP A 131 -0.60 34.72 6.06
CA ASP A 131 -1.91 34.23 5.59
C ASP A 131 -2.18 32.84 6.18
N LEU A 132 -3.46 32.48 6.30
CA LEU A 132 -3.98 31.35 7.09
C LEU A 132 -3.53 29.95 6.62
N LEU A 133 -2.83 29.81 5.50
CA LEU A 133 -2.74 28.52 4.78
C LEU A 133 -1.33 28.01 4.40
N ALA A 134 -0.23 28.75 4.54
CA ALA A 134 1.06 28.29 3.99
C ALA A 134 2.29 28.36 4.92
N GLY A 135 2.39 29.37 5.80
CA GLY A 135 3.64 29.63 6.53
C GLY A 135 3.96 28.68 7.70
N ASP A 136 2.94 28.05 8.30
CA ASP A 136 3.12 27.24 9.51
C ASP A 136 3.26 25.73 9.23
N TYR A 137 3.05 25.30 7.97
CA TYR A 137 3.13 23.89 7.56
C TYR A 137 4.32 23.57 6.63
N ALA A 138 4.95 24.59 6.02
CA ALA A 138 6.17 24.41 5.22
C ALA A 138 7.40 24.86 6.03
N PRO A 139 8.38 23.97 6.31
CA PRO A 139 9.61 24.38 6.98
C PRO A 139 10.33 25.48 6.18
N PRO A 140 11.00 26.43 6.85
CA PRO A 140 11.75 27.49 6.16
C PRO A 140 12.71 26.93 5.09
N GLU A 141 12.88 27.64 3.98
CA GLU A 141 13.67 27.16 2.82
C GLU A 141 15.13 26.87 3.20
N ASP A 142 15.66 27.58 4.20
CA ASP A 142 16.98 27.37 4.79
C ASP A 142 17.08 26.14 5.69
N VAL A 143 15.98 25.66 6.28
CA VAL A 143 15.92 24.41 7.07
C VAL A 143 15.80 23.17 6.17
N LEU A 144 15.12 23.30 5.01
CA LEU A 144 15.00 22.22 4.03
C LEU A 144 16.36 21.78 3.45
N ALA A 145 17.32 22.70 3.34
CA ALA A 145 18.69 22.38 2.95
C ALA A 145 19.40 21.48 3.97
N ASP A 146 19.15 21.69 5.27
CA ASP A 146 19.84 21.02 6.38
C ASP A 146 19.16 19.69 6.78
N TRP A 147 17.84 19.57 6.58
CA TRP A 147 17.06 18.37 6.91
C TRP A 147 17.57 17.11 6.20
N SER A 148 18.00 17.24 4.95
CA SER A 148 18.55 16.12 4.17
C SER A 148 19.90 15.63 4.71
N ALA A 149 20.73 16.54 5.24
CA ALA A 149 22.00 16.22 5.89
C ALA A 149 21.78 15.60 7.28
N LEU A 150 20.91 16.19 8.10
CA LEU A 150 20.56 15.70 9.43
C LEU A 150 19.97 14.28 9.42
N VAL A 151 19.07 14.00 8.47
CA VAL A 151 18.48 12.65 8.30
C VAL A 151 19.55 11.66 7.83
N ALA A 152 20.44 12.06 6.91
CA ALA A 152 21.52 11.20 6.42
C ALA A 152 22.54 10.87 7.52
N GLU A 153 22.95 11.85 8.33
CA GLU A 153 23.88 11.63 9.44
C GLU A 153 23.25 10.83 10.59
N ALA A 154 22.00 11.13 10.96
CA ALA A 154 21.30 10.38 12.00
C ALA A 154 21.05 8.92 11.61
N LEU A 155 20.68 8.67 10.35
CA LEU A 155 20.48 7.32 9.82
C LEU A 155 21.81 6.56 9.70
N ALA A 156 22.89 7.22 9.27
CA ALA A 156 24.21 6.60 9.20
C ALA A 156 24.77 6.24 10.58
N ALA A 157 24.46 7.03 11.62
CA ALA A 157 24.99 6.83 12.96
C ALA A 157 24.22 5.79 13.79
N GLN A 158 22.90 5.73 13.68
CA GLN A 158 22.06 4.91 14.59
C GLN A 158 21.65 3.55 14.01
N LEU A 159 21.61 3.42 12.68
CA LEU A 159 21.13 2.22 12.02
C LEU A 159 22.02 0.98 12.26
N PRO A 160 23.36 1.05 12.30
CA PRO A 160 24.21 -0.13 12.51
C PRO A 160 23.98 -0.80 13.88
N ASP A 161 23.95 -0.01 14.95
CA ASP A 161 23.79 -0.52 16.31
C ASP A 161 22.36 -1.03 16.58
N ALA A 162 21.35 -0.35 16.02
CA ALA A 162 19.96 -0.76 16.12
C ALA A 162 19.69 -2.10 15.40
N LEU A 163 20.29 -2.31 14.23
CA LEU A 163 20.20 -3.57 13.49
C LEU A 163 20.94 -4.70 14.21
N GLN A 164 22.10 -4.41 14.81
CA GLN A 164 22.87 -5.39 15.57
C GLN A 164 22.15 -5.84 16.85
N GLN A 165 21.53 -4.91 17.60
CA GLN A 165 20.71 -5.25 18.78
C GLN A 165 19.45 -6.06 18.41
N ALA A 166 18.95 -5.91 17.19
CA ALA A 166 17.86 -6.71 16.64
C ALA A 166 18.33 -8.04 16.01
N GLY A 167 19.63 -8.38 16.07
CA GLY A 167 20.19 -9.64 15.57
C GLY A 167 20.56 -9.65 14.08
N MET A 168 20.56 -8.50 13.41
CA MET A 168 20.97 -8.33 12.01
C MET A 168 22.39 -7.76 11.91
N ASN A 169 23.34 -8.57 11.44
CA ASN A 169 24.72 -8.14 11.24
C ASN A 169 24.93 -7.68 9.78
N VAL A 170 25.22 -6.39 9.60
CA VAL A 170 25.38 -5.75 8.27
C VAL A 170 26.86 -5.70 7.82
N ALA A 171 27.79 -6.22 8.63
CA ALA A 171 29.17 -6.44 8.23
C ALA A 171 29.36 -7.93 7.84
N PRO A 172 30.19 -8.26 6.83
CA PRO A 172 30.52 -9.65 6.51
C PRO A 172 31.07 -10.35 7.75
N VAL A 173 30.40 -11.40 8.21
CA VAL A 173 30.88 -12.21 9.33
C VAL A 173 31.24 -13.59 8.79
N THR A 174 32.49 -14.00 9.01
CA THR A 174 32.92 -15.38 8.76
C THR A 174 32.15 -16.32 9.70
N GLY A 175 31.21 -17.08 9.15
CA GLY A 175 30.50 -18.15 9.85
C GLY A 175 30.82 -19.50 9.22
N SER A 176 30.73 -20.57 10.00
CA SER A 176 30.88 -21.94 9.49
C SER A 176 29.61 -22.74 9.78
N SER A 177 29.06 -23.39 8.76
CA SER A 177 27.94 -24.34 8.93
C SER A 177 28.44 -25.78 8.99
N VAL A 178 27.81 -26.57 9.86
CA VAL A 178 28.09 -28.00 10.02
C VAL A 178 26.94 -28.80 9.41
N LEU A 179 27.25 -29.57 8.37
CA LEU A 179 26.30 -30.40 7.64
C LEU A 179 26.56 -31.86 8.03
N SER A 180 25.58 -32.58 8.56
CA SER A 180 25.76 -33.98 8.94
C SER A 180 24.78 -34.89 8.22
N THR A 181 25.26 -36.00 7.67
CA THR A 181 24.36 -37.13 7.40
C THR A 181 23.92 -37.74 8.73
N GLY A 182 22.69 -38.27 8.82
CA GLY A 182 22.07 -38.73 10.08
C GLY A 182 22.79 -39.86 10.85
N ALA A 183 22.12 -40.44 11.84
CA ALA A 183 22.67 -41.52 12.66
C ALA A 183 22.85 -42.82 11.84
N ALA A 184 24.00 -43.50 12.02
CA ALA A 184 24.42 -44.68 11.25
C ALA A 184 25.01 -45.76 12.16
N GLU A 185 24.63 -47.03 11.96
CA GLU A 185 25.15 -48.18 12.72
C GLU A 185 25.76 -49.29 11.82
N THR A 186 25.70 -49.18 10.49
CA THR A 186 26.18 -50.23 9.59
C THR A 186 27.57 -49.89 9.03
N PRO A 187 28.61 -50.71 9.28
CA PRO A 187 29.89 -50.61 8.59
C PRO A 187 29.72 -50.89 7.09
N THR A 188 30.28 -50.02 6.25
CA THR A 188 30.32 -50.15 4.79
C THR A 188 31.71 -49.81 4.27
N THR A 189 31.99 -50.06 2.99
CA THR A 189 33.26 -49.69 2.34
C THR A 189 33.00 -48.64 1.28
N VAL A 190 33.75 -47.55 1.29
CA VAL A 190 33.61 -46.43 0.36
C VAL A 190 34.96 -46.12 -0.29
N ALA A 191 34.97 -46.12 -1.62
CA ALA A 191 36.08 -45.61 -2.43
C ALA A 191 35.70 -44.25 -3.05
N CYS A 192 34.49 -44.17 -3.60
CA CYS A 192 33.88 -42.95 -4.12
C CYS A 192 32.43 -42.84 -3.67
N TYR A 193 31.96 -41.60 -3.45
CA TYR A 193 30.57 -41.29 -3.16
C TYR A 193 30.11 -40.09 -4.00
N ALA A 194 29.05 -40.28 -4.79
CA ALA A 194 28.49 -39.25 -5.67
C ALA A 194 27.19 -38.69 -5.08
N MET A 195 27.05 -37.36 -5.08
CA MET A 195 25.86 -36.67 -4.58
C MET A 195 25.66 -35.30 -5.23
N GLU A 196 24.47 -34.74 -5.06
CA GLU A 196 24.20 -33.33 -5.31
C GLU A 196 24.44 -32.53 -4.01
N TRP A 197 25.19 -31.44 -4.12
CA TRP A 197 25.52 -30.60 -2.97
C TRP A 197 24.27 -29.88 -2.46
N GLY A 198 23.90 -30.13 -1.20
CA GLY A 198 22.72 -29.53 -0.57
C GLY A 198 21.42 -30.34 -0.66
N ASP A 199 21.50 -31.61 -1.07
CA ASP A 199 20.38 -32.57 -1.03
C ASP A 199 19.93 -32.92 0.41
N GLU A 200 18.74 -33.51 0.54
CA GLU A 200 18.02 -33.84 1.79
C GLU A 200 18.81 -34.73 2.78
N LEU A 201 19.87 -35.41 2.32
CA LEU A 201 20.71 -36.27 3.16
C LEU A 201 21.69 -35.50 4.07
N LEU A 202 21.99 -34.23 3.75
CA LEU A 202 22.78 -33.35 4.61
C LEU A 202 21.84 -32.63 5.58
N ALA A 203 21.73 -33.14 6.81
CA ALA A 203 20.99 -32.46 7.87
C ALA A 203 21.75 -31.19 8.29
N GLY A 204 21.10 -30.03 8.14
CA GLY A 204 21.64 -28.71 8.41
C GLY A 204 21.15 -27.68 7.39
N GLN A 205 21.33 -26.38 7.65
CA GLN A 205 21.04 -25.35 6.65
C GLN A 205 22.23 -25.24 5.69
N VAL A 206 22.02 -25.61 4.42
CA VAL A 206 23.05 -25.57 3.38
C VAL A 206 23.10 -24.14 2.79
N PRO A 207 24.24 -23.43 2.84
CA PRO A 207 24.37 -22.15 2.14
C PRO A 207 24.26 -22.35 0.63
N ASP A 208 23.67 -21.37 -0.06
CA ASP A 208 23.52 -21.44 -1.53
C ASP A 208 24.88 -21.34 -2.24
N HIS A 209 25.82 -20.60 -1.63
CA HIS A 209 27.22 -20.52 -2.06
C HIS A 209 28.16 -20.56 -0.84
N GLY A 210 29.23 -21.34 -0.93
CA GLY A 210 30.24 -21.36 0.13
C GLY A 210 31.50 -22.16 -0.21
N ARG A 211 32.44 -22.17 0.74
CA ARG A 211 33.73 -22.84 0.60
C ARG A 211 33.83 -24.03 1.55
N LEU A 212 33.84 -25.25 0.99
CA LEU A 212 34.05 -26.47 1.76
C LEU A 212 35.44 -26.48 2.39
N ARG A 213 35.47 -26.52 3.72
CA ARG A 213 36.65 -26.35 4.55
C ARG A 213 37.15 -27.67 5.14
N SER A 214 36.23 -28.57 5.48
CA SER A 214 36.60 -29.93 5.90
C SER A 214 35.47 -30.93 5.74
N VAL A 215 35.84 -32.20 5.62
CA VAL A 215 34.93 -33.35 5.68
C VAL A 215 35.46 -34.32 6.74
N THR A 216 34.58 -34.75 7.63
CA THR A 216 34.87 -35.72 8.68
C THR A 216 34.00 -36.96 8.49
N MET A 217 34.57 -38.16 8.55
CA MET A 217 33.82 -39.44 8.49
C MET A 217 34.19 -40.32 9.69
N THR A 218 33.30 -41.23 10.08
CA THR A 218 33.62 -42.24 11.12
C THR A 218 34.24 -43.47 10.47
N TYR A 219 35.51 -43.75 10.78
CA TYR A 219 36.27 -44.87 10.23
C TYR A 219 35.84 -46.20 10.85
N SER A 220 35.73 -47.24 10.03
CA SER A 220 35.47 -48.62 10.46
C SER A 220 36.57 -49.52 9.93
N GLY A 221 37.47 -49.96 10.79
CA GLY A 221 38.64 -50.72 10.37
C GLY A 221 39.81 -50.67 11.35
N SER A 222 40.95 -51.22 10.94
CA SER A 222 42.19 -51.19 11.71
C SER A 222 43.02 -49.96 11.33
N SER A 223 43.58 -49.27 12.33
CA SER A 223 44.50 -48.16 12.10
C SER A 223 45.66 -48.58 11.21
N ALA A 224 46.00 -47.75 10.23
CA ALA A 224 47.12 -48.01 9.32
C ALA A 224 47.97 -46.74 9.15
N PRO A 225 49.31 -46.86 9.14
CA PRO A 225 50.19 -45.75 8.82
C PRO A 225 50.12 -45.44 7.30
N GLY A 226 49.97 -44.17 6.94
CA GLY A 226 49.87 -43.73 5.55
C GLY A 226 49.27 -42.33 5.43
N SER A 227 49.38 -41.73 4.24
CA SER A 227 48.74 -40.46 3.91
C SER A 227 47.52 -40.70 3.02
N TYR A 228 46.33 -40.50 3.59
CA TYR A 228 45.06 -40.69 2.90
C TYR A 228 44.42 -39.33 2.64
N TRP A 229 43.93 -39.16 1.42
CA TRP A 229 43.46 -37.87 0.91
C TRP A 229 42.00 -37.98 0.51
N LEU A 230 41.29 -36.84 0.53
CA LEU A 230 39.96 -36.72 -0.03
C LEU A 230 40.02 -35.77 -1.22
N ARG A 231 39.61 -36.26 -2.39
CA ARG A 231 39.49 -35.46 -3.61
C ARG A 231 38.03 -35.19 -3.89
N ILE A 232 37.71 -33.92 -4.18
CA ILE A 232 36.39 -33.48 -4.60
C ILE A 232 36.41 -33.26 -6.10
N TRP A 233 35.55 -33.98 -6.82
CA TRP A 233 35.28 -33.76 -8.23
C TRP A 233 33.95 -33.02 -8.37
N ARG A 234 33.84 -32.12 -9.35
CA ARG A 234 32.60 -31.44 -9.71
C ARG A 234 32.29 -31.63 -11.18
N LEU A 235 31.02 -31.86 -11.51
CA LEU A 235 30.56 -31.90 -12.89
C LEU A 235 30.57 -30.50 -13.51
N VAL A 236 31.31 -30.31 -14.59
CA VAL A 236 31.37 -29.08 -15.38
C VAL A 236 31.22 -29.46 -16.85
N ALA A 237 30.19 -28.96 -17.53
CA ALA A 237 29.93 -29.23 -18.95
C ALA A 237 30.04 -30.72 -19.31
N ASP A 238 29.32 -31.57 -18.55
CA ASP A 238 29.22 -33.02 -18.72
C ASP A 238 30.50 -33.83 -18.42
N ALA A 239 31.55 -33.21 -17.86
CA ALA A 239 32.75 -33.89 -17.40
C ALA A 239 33.06 -33.59 -15.92
N TYR A 240 33.46 -34.60 -15.16
CA TYR A 240 33.95 -34.39 -13.79
C TYR A 240 35.38 -33.85 -13.83
N VAL A 241 35.59 -32.70 -13.19
CA VAL A 241 36.90 -32.06 -13.01
C VAL A 241 37.24 -31.96 -11.54
N VAL A 242 38.54 -32.00 -11.21
CA VAL A 242 39.00 -31.85 -9.82
C VAL A 242 38.68 -30.44 -9.34
N ALA A 243 37.82 -30.34 -8.33
CA ALA A 243 37.45 -29.08 -7.68
C ALA A 243 38.34 -28.78 -6.47
N GLY A 244 38.84 -29.82 -5.78
CA GLY A 244 39.80 -29.64 -4.71
C GLY A 244 40.38 -30.96 -4.18
N VAL A 245 41.53 -30.86 -3.52
CA VAL A 245 42.24 -31.96 -2.86
C VAL A 245 42.50 -31.52 -1.43
N SER A 246 42.23 -32.39 -0.46
CA SER A 246 42.42 -32.08 0.96
C SER A 246 43.90 -32.08 1.37
N ASP A 247 44.21 -31.84 2.63
CA ASP A 247 45.45 -32.29 3.29
C ASP A 247 45.38 -33.81 3.58
N PRO A 248 46.52 -34.52 3.74
CA PRO A 248 46.54 -35.93 4.07
C PRO A 248 46.15 -36.17 5.54
N ALA A 249 45.43 -37.26 5.79
CA ALA A 249 45.09 -37.75 7.12
C ALA A 249 45.49 -39.24 7.27
N PRO A 250 45.96 -39.67 8.44
CA PRO A 250 46.18 -41.09 8.73
C PRO A 250 44.86 -41.82 9.00
N LEU A 251 44.80 -43.14 8.77
CA LEU A 251 43.63 -43.94 9.17
C LEU A 251 43.61 -44.12 10.70
N PRO A 252 42.56 -43.66 11.38
CA PRO A 252 42.48 -43.70 12.84
C PRO A 252 42.07 -45.09 13.35
N GLY A 253 41.83 -45.24 14.65
CA GLY A 253 41.30 -46.47 15.23
C GLY A 253 39.86 -46.77 14.81
N ASN A 254 39.38 -47.98 15.09
CA ASN A 254 38.00 -48.35 14.79
C ASN A 254 37.01 -47.43 15.54
N ASN A 255 35.96 -46.96 14.86
CA ASN A 255 34.97 -46.00 15.35
C ASN A 255 35.52 -44.58 15.66
N GLU A 256 36.72 -44.23 15.20
CA GLU A 256 37.29 -42.89 15.37
C GLU A 256 37.04 -42.00 14.13
N PRO A 257 36.94 -40.67 14.31
CA PRO A 257 36.75 -39.75 13.19
C PRO A 257 38.05 -39.53 12.41
N ILE A 258 37.96 -39.61 11.08
CA ILE A 258 38.99 -39.11 10.15
C ILE A 258 38.52 -37.77 9.58
N THR A 259 39.36 -36.74 9.59
CA THR A 259 39.02 -35.40 9.08
C THR A 259 40.00 -34.94 8.01
N TRP A 260 39.48 -34.63 6.84
CA TRP A 260 40.21 -34.02 5.73
C TRP A 260 39.92 -32.54 5.68
N ARG A 261 40.97 -31.71 5.62
CA ARG A 261 40.87 -30.24 5.55
C ARG A 261 41.22 -29.76 4.15
N PHE A 262 40.58 -28.70 3.68
CA PHE A 262 40.84 -28.10 2.37
C PHE A 262 41.37 -26.69 2.55
N VAL A 263 42.56 -26.40 1.99
CA VAL A 263 43.20 -25.08 2.04
C VAL A 263 43.76 -24.74 0.65
N PRO A 264 43.22 -23.73 -0.07
CA PRO A 264 42.00 -22.97 0.26
C PRO A 264 40.74 -23.87 0.21
N GLY A 265 39.66 -23.42 0.86
CA GLY A 265 38.38 -24.15 0.82
C GLY A 265 37.80 -24.26 -0.60
N VAL A 266 37.12 -25.37 -0.89
CA VAL A 266 36.61 -25.70 -2.23
C VAL A 266 35.29 -24.96 -2.49
N PRO A 267 35.19 -24.09 -3.52
CA PRO A 267 33.97 -23.35 -3.81
C PRO A 267 32.89 -24.28 -4.38
N LEU A 268 31.77 -24.40 -3.67
CA LEU A 268 30.62 -25.22 -4.05
C LEU A 268 29.34 -24.40 -3.96
N SER A 269 28.40 -24.66 -4.86
CA SER A 269 27.05 -24.08 -4.85
C SER A 269 25.99 -25.16 -4.65
N ARG A 270 24.84 -24.80 -4.06
CA ARG A 270 23.69 -25.71 -3.96
C ARG A 270 23.32 -26.20 -5.36
N GLY A 271 23.17 -27.51 -5.53
CA GLY A 271 22.91 -28.17 -6.82
C GLY A 271 24.17 -28.65 -7.58
N ASP A 272 25.38 -28.34 -7.11
CA ASP A 272 26.61 -28.87 -7.72
C ASP A 272 26.63 -30.41 -7.61
N LYS A 273 26.79 -31.11 -8.73
CA LYS A 273 26.98 -32.56 -8.73
C LYS A 273 28.45 -32.88 -8.44
N ILE A 274 28.71 -33.54 -7.31
CA ILE A 274 30.06 -33.80 -6.84
C ILE A 274 30.34 -35.28 -6.57
N ILE A 275 31.61 -35.65 -6.62
CA ILE A 275 32.13 -36.95 -6.18
C ILE A 275 33.19 -36.73 -5.11
N MET A 276 33.04 -37.41 -3.98
CA MET A 276 34.06 -37.55 -2.95
C MET A 276 34.83 -38.83 -3.19
N GLU A 277 36.10 -38.72 -3.54
CA GLU A 277 37.00 -39.84 -3.79
C GLU A 277 38.02 -39.96 -2.65
N VAL A 278 38.07 -41.11 -2.00
CA VAL A 278 39.10 -41.46 -1.02
C VAL A 278 40.32 -41.96 -1.78
N CYS A 279 41.49 -41.39 -1.47
CA CYS A 279 42.73 -41.66 -2.17
C CYS A 279 43.85 -42.04 -1.19
N ALA A 280 44.84 -42.78 -1.68
CA ALA A 280 46.12 -43.01 -1.02
C ALA A 280 47.26 -42.70 -2.01
N GLY A 281 48.33 -42.09 -1.51
CA GLY A 281 49.46 -41.71 -2.36
C GLY A 281 50.56 -40.98 -1.59
N GLN A 282 51.69 -40.76 -2.26
CA GLN A 282 52.85 -40.09 -1.70
C GLN A 282 52.62 -38.58 -1.51
N ASP A 283 51.89 -37.97 -2.44
CA ASP A 283 51.52 -36.55 -2.45
C ASP A 283 50.21 -36.36 -3.25
N ALA A 284 49.71 -35.11 -3.30
CA ALA A 284 48.45 -34.76 -3.94
C ALA A 284 48.40 -35.02 -5.47
N ASP A 285 49.55 -35.13 -6.12
CA ASP A 285 49.67 -35.34 -7.57
C ASP A 285 49.75 -36.85 -7.93
N HIS A 286 50.17 -37.69 -6.98
CA HIS A 286 50.37 -39.13 -7.15
C HIS A 286 49.35 -39.96 -6.35
N LEU A 287 48.07 -39.60 -6.46
CA LEU A 287 46.99 -40.26 -5.74
C LEU A 287 46.35 -41.40 -6.55
N THR A 288 46.10 -42.51 -5.86
CA THR A 288 45.32 -43.64 -6.37
C THR A 288 44.08 -43.84 -5.52
N THR A 289 42.96 -44.20 -6.12
CA THR A 289 41.70 -44.46 -5.40
C THR A 289 41.90 -45.56 -4.36
N HIS A 290 41.39 -45.34 -3.15
CA HIS A 290 41.50 -46.24 -2.02
C HIS A 290 40.13 -46.53 -1.41
N ALA A 291 39.80 -47.81 -1.27
CA ALA A 291 38.57 -48.23 -0.60
C ALA A 291 38.78 -48.27 0.91
N MET A 292 37.98 -47.50 1.65
CA MET A 292 38.10 -47.33 3.10
C MET A 292 36.79 -47.73 3.79
N GLY A 293 36.88 -48.45 4.91
CA GLY A 293 35.71 -48.77 5.73
C GLY A 293 35.19 -47.55 6.49
N VAL A 294 33.89 -47.29 6.43
CA VAL A 294 33.20 -46.18 7.10
C VAL A 294 31.84 -46.62 7.64
N HIS A 295 31.32 -45.92 8.64
CA HIS A 295 29.92 -46.10 9.05
C HIS A 295 28.99 -45.45 8.04
N GLY A 296 27.82 -46.04 7.79
CA GLY A 296 26.86 -45.49 6.83
C GLY A 296 25.39 -45.54 7.23
N VAL A 297 24.61 -44.65 6.63
CA VAL A 297 23.16 -44.45 6.80
C VAL A 297 22.43 -45.22 5.69
N MET A 298 21.42 -46.02 6.07
CA MET A 298 20.55 -46.73 5.11
C MET A 298 19.71 -45.70 4.33
N THR A 299 19.80 -45.72 2.99
CA THR A 299 19.04 -44.80 2.14
C THR A 299 17.91 -45.55 1.44
N PRO A 300 16.65 -45.11 1.46
CA PRO A 300 15.59 -45.71 0.64
C PRO A 300 15.96 -45.64 -0.85
N PRO A 301 15.55 -46.61 -1.70
CA PRO A 301 16.00 -46.76 -3.09
C PRO A 301 15.39 -45.75 -4.08
N LYS A 302 15.18 -44.49 -3.67
CA LYS A 302 14.73 -43.42 -4.56
C LYS A 302 15.93 -42.63 -5.11
N ASP A 303 16.02 -42.65 -6.45
CA ASP A 303 16.64 -41.61 -7.29
C ASP A 303 18.11 -41.76 -7.73
N GLY A 304 18.62 -42.99 -7.92
CA GLY A 304 19.89 -43.18 -8.67
C GLY A 304 21.15 -42.64 -7.99
N ARG A 305 21.07 -42.28 -6.70
CA ARG A 305 22.21 -41.94 -5.83
C ARG A 305 23.15 -43.14 -5.73
N GLY A 306 24.47 -42.90 -5.74
CA GLY A 306 25.48 -43.97 -5.82
C GLY A 306 25.64 -44.64 -7.20
N ARG A 307 24.97 -44.17 -8.26
CA ARG A 307 25.26 -44.60 -9.64
C ARG A 307 26.35 -43.73 -10.27
N ALA A 308 27.49 -44.35 -10.57
CA ALA A 308 28.55 -43.77 -11.39
C ALA A 308 28.44 -44.18 -12.88
N ASP A 309 27.24 -44.52 -13.35
CA ASP A 309 26.99 -44.92 -14.74
C ASP A 309 27.18 -43.78 -15.77
N GLN A 310 27.62 -42.59 -15.33
CA GLN A 310 27.99 -41.45 -16.17
C GLN A 310 29.46 -40.97 -16.02
N VAL A 311 30.35 -41.75 -15.40
CA VAL A 311 31.77 -41.37 -15.30
C VAL A 311 32.63 -42.26 -16.20
N SER A 312 33.21 -41.67 -17.25
CA SER A 312 34.23 -42.35 -18.07
C SER A 312 35.55 -42.50 -17.28
N HIS A 313 36.26 -43.59 -17.59
CA HIS A 313 37.16 -44.38 -16.72
C HIS A 313 38.48 -43.77 -16.18
N PRO A 314 39.08 -44.38 -15.12
CA PRO A 314 38.55 -45.46 -14.29
C PRO A 314 38.43 -45.11 -12.81
N VAL A 315 37.23 -45.27 -12.24
CA VAL A 315 37.05 -45.85 -10.91
C VAL A 315 35.86 -46.83 -10.95
N VAL A 316 36.12 -48.08 -10.59
CA VAL A 316 35.08 -49.10 -10.36
C VAL A 316 34.51 -48.88 -8.97
N ILE A 317 33.25 -48.46 -8.88
CA ILE A 317 32.51 -48.33 -7.62
C ILE A 317 31.77 -49.65 -7.36
N THR A 318 32.03 -50.28 -6.22
CA THR A 318 31.11 -51.26 -5.64
C THR A 318 29.90 -50.49 -5.11
N GLN A 319 28.72 -50.74 -5.70
CA GLN A 319 27.45 -50.16 -5.27
C GLN A 319 27.13 -50.56 -3.83
N TYR A 320 26.84 -49.58 -2.98
CA TYR A 320 26.21 -49.81 -1.68
C TYR A 320 25.02 -48.86 -1.56
N ASP A 321 23.85 -49.38 -1.18
CA ASP A 321 22.63 -48.62 -0.87
C ASP A 321 22.74 -47.79 0.44
N VAL A 322 23.99 -47.49 0.85
CA VAL A 322 24.36 -46.96 2.16
C VAL A 322 25.27 -45.75 1.95
N ALA A 323 24.80 -44.57 2.35
CA ALA A 323 25.57 -43.33 2.30
C ALA A 323 26.54 -43.26 3.50
N PRO A 324 27.76 -42.70 3.38
CA PRO A 324 28.67 -42.57 4.51
C PRO A 324 28.13 -41.59 5.55
N ARG A 325 28.39 -41.87 6.84
CA ARG A 325 28.21 -40.92 7.92
C ARG A 325 29.33 -39.89 7.87
N MET A 326 29.00 -38.68 7.45
CA MET A 326 29.93 -37.57 7.33
C MET A 326 29.43 -36.27 7.95
N THR A 327 30.39 -35.43 8.31
CA THR A 327 30.19 -34.05 8.73
C THR A 327 31.03 -33.13 7.85
N ALA A 328 30.41 -32.18 7.15
CA ALA A 328 31.11 -31.18 6.35
C ALA A 328 31.06 -29.80 7.03
N THR A 329 32.15 -29.05 6.96
CA THR A 329 32.23 -27.66 7.41
C THR A 329 32.41 -26.75 6.21
N VAL A 330 31.56 -25.72 6.10
CA VAL A 330 31.57 -24.77 4.98
C VAL A 330 31.61 -23.35 5.50
N ASP A 331 32.48 -22.52 4.93
CA ASP A 331 32.50 -21.07 5.15
C ASP A 331 31.56 -20.37 4.16
N TYR A 332 30.76 -19.40 4.62
CA TYR A 332 29.89 -18.60 3.74
C TYR A 332 30.72 -17.66 2.85
N ASP A 333 30.30 -17.45 1.60
CA ASP A 333 30.77 -16.30 0.80
C ASP A 333 30.00 -15.03 1.24
N ASP A 334 30.59 -13.84 1.06
CA ASP A 334 30.14 -12.54 1.62
C ASP A 334 28.64 -12.22 1.41
N GLY A 335 27.84 -12.21 2.50
CA GLY A 335 26.39 -11.92 2.48
C GLY A 335 25.80 -11.48 3.84
N VAL A 336 24.58 -10.90 3.83
CA VAL A 336 23.87 -10.43 5.04
C VAL A 336 23.26 -11.63 5.76
N SER A 337 23.59 -11.83 7.04
CA SER A 337 23.03 -12.92 7.84
C SER A 337 22.27 -12.45 9.09
N VAL A 338 21.19 -13.17 9.41
CA VAL A 338 20.40 -13.00 10.64
C VAL A 338 20.43 -14.33 11.38
N GLY A 339 21.04 -14.36 12.56
CA GLY A 339 21.15 -15.59 13.36
C GLY A 339 21.89 -16.75 12.68
N GLY A 340 22.79 -16.47 11.73
CA GLY A 340 23.52 -17.49 10.96
C GLY A 340 22.82 -17.95 9.66
N VAL A 341 21.73 -17.30 9.27
CA VAL A 341 20.99 -17.56 8.04
C VAL A 341 21.26 -16.45 7.03
N GLU A 342 21.71 -16.77 5.81
CA GLU A 342 21.87 -15.80 4.72
C GLU A 342 20.49 -15.35 4.22
N VAL A 343 20.19 -14.04 4.30
CA VAL A 343 18.86 -13.48 3.97
C VAL A 343 18.85 -12.75 2.62
N ALA A 344 19.99 -12.25 2.16
CA ALA A 344 20.15 -11.65 0.84
C ALA A 344 21.63 -11.59 0.42
N THR A 345 21.89 -11.86 -0.87
CA THR A 345 23.21 -11.65 -1.48
C THR A 345 23.48 -10.15 -1.67
N VAL A 346 24.76 -9.73 -1.63
CA VAL A 346 25.17 -8.32 -1.87
C VAL A 346 24.59 -7.77 -3.18
N THR A 347 24.51 -8.60 -4.21
CA THR A 347 23.97 -8.26 -5.53
C THR A 347 22.50 -7.88 -5.49
N GLN A 348 21.68 -8.56 -4.68
CA GLN A 348 20.25 -8.27 -4.54
C GLN A 348 20.00 -6.94 -3.82
N VAL A 349 20.83 -6.62 -2.82
CA VAL A 349 20.75 -5.33 -2.11
C VAL A 349 21.20 -4.17 -3.01
N GLN A 350 22.23 -4.38 -3.83
CA GLN A 350 22.66 -3.38 -4.82
C GLN A 350 21.62 -3.14 -5.92
N ALA A 351 20.92 -4.20 -6.36
CA ALA A 351 19.83 -4.08 -7.33
C ALA A 351 18.68 -3.24 -6.75
N LEU A 352 18.27 -3.50 -5.51
CA LEU A 352 17.25 -2.71 -4.81
C LEU A 352 17.68 -1.23 -4.68
N GLY A 353 18.94 -0.96 -4.35
CA GLY A 353 19.47 0.40 -4.30
C GLY A 353 19.52 1.11 -5.67
N SER A 354 19.65 0.37 -6.76
CA SER A 354 19.54 0.90 -8.13
C SER A 354 18.09 1.23 -8.49
N ASP A 355 17.16 0.35 -8.13
CA ASP A 355 15.73 0.53 -8.39
C ASP A 355 15.17 1.73 -7.62
N VAL A 356 15.56 1.91 -6.36
CA VAL A 356 15.18 3.07 -5.54
C VAL A 356 15.71 4.37 -6.12
N ARG A 357 16.98 4.42 -6.56
CA ARG A 357 17.56 5.61 -7.22
C ARG A 357 16.84 5.94 -8.53
N THR A 358 16.48 4.92 -9.30
CA THR A 358 15.74 5.07 -10.56
C THR A 358 14.31 5.56 -10.30
N ALA A 359 13.62 5.01 -9.31
CA ALA A 359 12.29 5.45 -8.92
C ALA A 359 12.28 6.90 -8.40
N SER A 360 13.32 7.29 -7.65
CA SER A 360 13.50 8.66 -7.17
C SER A 360 13.74 9.65 -8.32
N ALA A 361 14.62 9.31 -9.27
CA ALA A 361 14.86 10.12 -10.46
C ALA A 361 13.59 10.29 -11.32
N ASN A 362 12.80 9.22 -11.50
CA ASN A 362 11.52 9.26 -12.21
C ASN A 362 10.50 10.16 -11.50
N SER A 363 10.46 10.11 -10.17
CA SER A 363 9.58 10.95 -9.35
C SER A 363 9.95 12.44 -9.44
N GLN A 364 11.26 12.75 -9.45
CA GLN A 364 11.76 14.11 -9.63
C GLN A 364 11.43 14.65 -11.04
N ALA A 365 11.63 13.84 -12.09
CA ALA A 365 11.28 14.22 -13.46
C ALA A 365 9.77 14.45 -13.64
N ALA A 366 8.93 13.63 -12.99
CA ALA A 366 7.49 13.82 -12.96
C ALA A 366 7.09 15.13 -12.24
N ALA A 367 7.73 15.45 -11.12
CA ALA A 367 7.51 16.71 -10.41
C ALA A 367 7.91 17.94 -11.24
N GLN A 368 9.04 17.89 -11.95
CA GLN A 368 9.46 18.95 -12.87
C GLN A 368 8.49 19.14 -14.04
N SER A 369 7.99 18.03 -14.60
CA SER A 369 6.99 18.06 -15.67
C SER A 369 5.66 18.67 -15.20
N ALA A 370 5.25 18.36 -13.97
CA ALA A 370 4.06 18.95 -13.36
C ALA A 370 4.23 20.46 -13.08
N ALA A 371 5.43 20.89 -12.64
CA ALA A 371 5.75 22.30 -12.46
C ALA A 371 5.70 23.07 -13.79
N ALA A 372 6.29 22.52 -14.85
CA ALA A 372 6.24 23.12 -16.19
C ALA A 372 4.80 23.24 -16.74
N ALA A 373 3.97 22.21 -16.54
CA ALA A 373 2.57 22.25 -16.93
C ALA A 373 1.76 23.29 -16.15
N ARG A 374 2.06 23.46 -14.85
CA ARG A 374 1.46 24.51 -14.02
C ARG A 374 1.87 25.90 -14.50
N ASP A 375 3.15 26.11 -14.80
CA ASP A 375 3.66 27.42 -15.24
C ASP A 375 3.08 27.80 -16.61
N GLN A 376 2.93 26.84 -17.53
CA GLN A 376 2.21 27.03 -18.81
C GLN A 376 0.73 27.40 -18.62
N ALA A 377 0.04 26.73 -17.67
CA ALA A 377 -1.34 27.07 -17.35
C ALA A 377 -1.46 28.47 -16.74
N GLN A 378 -0.49 28.88 -15.91
CA GLN A 378 -0.45 30.19 -15.30
C GLN A 378 -0.16 31.30 -16.32
N GLU A 379 0.71 31.05 -17.31
CA GLU A 379 0.97 31.95 -18.43
C GLU A 379 -0.28 32.11 -19.33
N ALA A 380 -1.01 31.02 -19.60
CA ALA A 380 -2.26 31.06 -20.35
C ALA A 380 -3.36 31.88 -19.66
N VAL A 381 -3.40 31.85 -18.31
CA VAL A 381 -4.32 32.67 -17.51
C VAL A 381 -3.86 34.13 -17.44
N ALA A 382 -2.56 34.39 -17.30
CA ALA A 382 -2.00 35.74 -17.26
C ALA A 382 -2.13 36.49 -18.59
N GLY A 383 -2.15 35.78 -19.73
CA GLY A 383 -2.39 36.36 -21.05
C GLY A 383 -3.85 36.71 -21.35
N LEU A 384 -4.80 36.31 -20.50
CA LEU A 384 -6.22 36.61 -20.71
C LEU A 384 -6.51 38.08 -20.35
N SER A 385 -6.85 38.88 -21.35
CA SER A 385 -7.25 40.28 -21.17
C SER A 385 -8.59 40.55 -21.87
N ILE A 386 -9.54 41.18 -21.17
CA ILE A 386 -10.83 41.59 -21.73
C ILE A 386 -10.91 43.11 -21.71
N THR A 387 -10.99 43.72 -22.89
CA THR A 387 -11.13 45.18 -23.05
C THR A 387 -12.53 45.54 -23.53
N ALA A 388 -13.10 46.63 -23.02
CA ALA A 388 -14.40 47.13 -23.46
C ALA A 388 -14.32 47.72 -24.87
N GLY A 389 -15.17 47.25 -25.77
CA GLY A 389 -15.34 47.77 -27.12
C GLY A 389 -16.46 48.79 -27.20
N THR A 390 -17.43 48.57 -28.10
CA THR A 390 -18.58 49.44 -28.32
C THR A 390 -19.70 49.10 -27.34
N ILE A 391 -20.13 50.09 -26.57
CA ILE A 391 -21.30 49.99 -25.68
C ILE A 391 -22.40 50.91 -26.22
N THR A 392 -23.53 50.34 -26.62
CA THR A 392 -24.66 51.10 -27.20
C THR A 392 -25.97 50.88 -26.44
N THR A 393 -26.93 51.78 -26.62
CA THR A 393 -28.29 51.62 -26.08
C THR A 393 -29.24 51.13 -27.18
N GLY A 394 -29.89 49.98 -26.96
CA GLY A 394 -30.89 49.38 -27.86
C GLY A 394 -32.28 50.02 -27.76
N ALA A 395 -33.23 49.55 -28.58
CA ALA A 395 -34.61 50.03 -28.55
C ALA A 395 -35.36 49.61 -27.25
N PRO A 396 -36.44 50.33 -26.85
CA PRO A 396 -37.30 49.89 -25.76
C PRO A 396 -37.83 48.47 -25.96
N GLY A 397 -37.73 47.63 -24.93
CA GLY A 397 -38.14 46.22 -24.96
C GLY A 397 -37.18 45.26 -25.70
N SER A 398 -36.04 45.74 -26.21
CA SER A 398 -35.00 44.85 -26.76
C SER A 398 -34.30 44.04 -25.65
N GLN A 399 -33.69 42.91 -26.01
CA GLN A 399 -32.89 42.12 -25.06
C GLN A 399 -31.48 42.69 -24.94
N ALA A 400 -30.89 42.61 -23.75
CA ALA A 400 -29.48 42.94 -23.58
C ALA A 400 -28.63 41.93 -24.37
N ALA A 401 -27.66 42.44 -25.13
CA ALA A 401 -26.77 41.61 -25.93
C ALA A 401 -25.32 41.92 -25.58
N VAL A 402 -24.51 40.87 -25.43
CA VAL A 402 -23.06 40.93 -25.24
C VAL A 402 -22.42 40.04 -26.30
N THR A 403 -21.37 40.54 -26.94
CA THR A 403 -20.55 39.75 -27.88
C THR A 403 -19.09 39.90 -27.50
N LEU A 404 -18.40 38.76 -27.41
CA LEU A 404 -16.95 38.71 -27.25
C LEU A 404 -16.32 38.39 -28.60
N THR A 405 -15.46 39.28 -29.08
CA THR A 405 -14.66 39.07 -30.28
C THR A 405 -13.20 38.90 -29.89
N PRO A 406 -12.46 37.94 -30.48
CA PRO A 406 -11.01 37.84 -30.26
C PRO A 406 -10.33 39.13 -30.69
N GLY A 407 -9.43 39.66 -29.85
CA GLY A 407 -8.62 40.83 -30.16
C GLY A 407 -7.45 40.49 -31.09
N SER A 408 -6.60 41.49 -31.38
CA SER A 408 -5.47 41.34 -32.30
C SER A 408 -4.27 40.57 -31.72
N THR A 409 -4.24 40.33 -30.41
CA THR A 409 -3.22 39.52 -29.72
C THR A 409 -3.82 38.23 -29.14
N PRO A 410 -3.11 37.09 -29.20
CA PRO A 410 -3.55 35.85 -28.55
C PRO A 410 -3.83 36.06 -27.06
N GLY A 411 -5.00 35.61 -26.57
CA GLY A 411 -5.44 35.82 -25.19
C GLY A 411 -6.19 37.13 -24.94
N SER A 412 -6.18 38.07 -25.88
CA SER A 412 -7.00 39.30 -25.80
C SER A 412 -8.41 39.10 -26.37
N TRP A 413 -9.40 39.70 -25.72
CA TRP A 413 -10.80 39.67 -26.13
C TRP A 413 -11.41 41.07 -26.01
N GLN A 414 -12.18 41.47 -27.01
CA GLN A 414 -12.95 42.69 -26.99
C GLN A 414 -14.42 42.37 -26.68
N MET A 415 -14.99 43.08 -25.71
CA MET A 415 -16.38 42.93 -25.28
C MET A 415 -17.23 44.09 -25.80
N ASP A 416 -18.14 43.81 -26.73
CA ASP A 416 -19.14 44.76 -27.22
C ASP A 416 -20.50 44.50 -26.53
N MET A 417 -21.20 45.55 -26.12
CA MET A 417 -22.47 45.45 -25.37
C MET A 417 -23.57 46.34 -25.97
N THR A 418 -24.81 45.84 -25.93
CA THR A 418 -26.02 46.61 -26.20
C THR A 418 -26.96 46.53 -25.01
N ILE A 419 -27.23 47.67 -24.37
CA ILE A 419 -28.10 47.80 -23.19
C ILE A 419 -29.49 48.25 -23.65
N PRO A 420 -30.59 47.56 -23.32
CA PRO A 420 -31.93 47.99 -23.71
C PRO A 420 -32.28 49.33 -23.08
N ARG A 421 -32.88 50.23 -23.87
CA ARG A 421 -33.45 51.47 -23.32
C ARG A 421 -34.68 51.12 -22.48
N GLY A 422 -34.75 51.61 -21.25
CA GLY A 422 -35.94 51.48 -20.43
C GLY A 422 -37.15 52.13 -21.11
N ASP A 423 -38.32 51.50 -21.00
CA ASP A 423 -39.58 52.07 -21.49
C ASP A 423 -39.88 53.32 -20.67
N VAL A 424 -39.85 54.49 -21.29
CA VAL A 424 -40.34 55.73 -20.69
C VAL A 424 -41.86 55.71 -20.78
N GLY A 425 -42.49 54.92 -19.92
CA GLY A 425 -43.92 55.00 -19.69
C GLY A 425 -44.30 56.47 -19.45
N ALA A 426 -45.39 56.94 -20.06
CA ALA A 426 -45.88 58.29 -19.88
C ALA A 426 -46.20 58.50 -18.38
N VAL A 427 -45.32 59.20 -17.67
CA VAL A 427 -45.54 59.56 -16.27
C VAL A 427 -46.48 60.76 -16.25
N ASP A 428 -47.73 60.53 -15.86
CA ASP A 428 -48.63 61.60 -15.43
C ASP A 428 -48.21 62.07 -14.03
N VAL A 429 -47.59 63.24 -13.97
CA VAL A 429 -47.08 63.87 -12.74
C VAL A 429 -48.17 64.46 -11.84
N ALA A 430 -49.45 64.39 -12.23
CA ALA A 430 -50.57 64.93 -11.47
C ALA A 430 -51.21 63.95 -10.47
N GLN A 431 -50.75 62.69 -10.40
CA GLN A 431 -51.31 61.66 -9.52
C GLN A 431 -50.21 60.97 -8.69
N PRO A 432 -50.47 60.60 -7.42
CA PRO A 432 -49.57 59.74 -6.65
C PRO A 432 -49.40 58.39 -7.37
N TYR A 433 -48.15 57.96 -7.52
CA TYR A 433 -47.83 56.67 -8.14
C TYR A 433 -48.28 55.52 -7.22
N VAL A 434 -49.33 54.79 -7.61
CA VAL A 434 -49.83 53.62 -6.86
C VAL A 434 -49.38 52.34 -7.57
N TRP A 435 -48.44 51.60 -6.97
CA TRP A 435 -48.01 50.27 -7.43
C TRP A 435 -49.14 49.25 -7.23
N GLN A 436 -49.83 48.84 -8.31
CA GLN A 436 -50.99 47.92 -8.23
C GLN A 436 -50.68 46.43 -8.50
N GLN A 437 -49.41 46.03 -8.71
CA GLN A 437 -49.07 44.61 -8.93
C GLN A 437 -47.78 44.23 -8.19
N PRO A 438 -47.70 43.04 -7.56
CA PRO A 438 -46.43 42.51 -7.08
C PRO A 438 -45.56 42.20 -8.31
N GLN A 439 -44.47 42.94 -8.49
CA GLN A 439 -43.46 42.57 -9.46
C GLN A 439 -42.61 41.45 -8.84
N THR A 440 -42.80 40.23 -9.31
CA THR A 440 -41.85 39.15 -9.06
C THR A 440 -40.59 39.48 -9.86
N TYR A 441 -39.59 40.07 -9.19
CA TYR A 441 -38.28 40.28 -9.78
C TYR A 441 -37.58 38.92 -9.89
N ASP A 442 -37.38 38.44 -11.12
CA ASP A 442 -36.60 37.22 -11.41
C ASP A 442 -35.09 37.42 -11.18
N ALA A 443 -34.70 38.60 -10.68
CA ALA A 443 -33.36 38.94 -10.25
C ALA A 443 -33.36 39.22 -8.75
N MET A 444 -33.14 38.19 -7.94
CA MET A 444 -32.68 38.38 -6.57
C MET A 444 -31.33 39.11 -6.60
N ILE A 445 -31.35 40.40 -6.30
CA ILE A 445 -30.16 41.16 -5.89
C ILE A 445 -29.87 40.73 -4.44
N SER A 446 -28.77 40.01 -4.20
CA SER A 446 -28.30 39.79 -2.83
C SER A 446 -27.67 41.07 -2.28
N ALA A 447 -27.58 41.20 -0.95
CA ALA A 447 -27.21 42.43 -0.24
C ALA A 447 -25.82 43.02 -0.59
N ASN A 448 -25.07 42.43 -1.52
CA ASN A 448 -23.78 42.92 -2.01
C ASN A 448 -23.77 43.37 -3.49
N GLY A 449 -24.92 43.47 -4.17
CA GLY A 449 -25.03 44.26 -5.41
C GLY A 449 -24.30 43.72 -6.66
N GLY A 450 -24.18 42.40 -6.85
CA GLY A 450 -23.59 41.78 -8.05
C GLY A 450 -24.56 40.90 -8.85
N VAL A 451 -24.41 40.86 -10.17
CA VAL A 451 -25.14 40.00 -11.12
C VAL A 451 -24.66 38.54 -10.98
N ASN A 452 -25.59 37.59 -10.83
CA ASN A 452 -25.28 36.15 -10.86
C ASN A 452 -24.84 35.73 -12.27
N ILE A 453 -23.54 35.50 -12.46
CA ILE A 453 -23.06 34.68 -13.58
C ILE A 453 -23.29 33.22 -13.18
N PRO A 454 -24.01 32.41 -13.98
CA PRO A 454 -24.21 31.00 -13.68
C PRO A 454 -22.85 30.32 -13.62
N LEU A 455 -22.50 29.80 -12.44
CA LEU A 455 -21.26 29.08 -12.17
C LEU A 455 -21.22 27.81 -13.03
N ALA A 456 -20.67 27.94 -14.24
CA ALA A 456 -20.19 26.81 -15.01
C ALA A 456 -19.05 26.17 -14.22
N ALA A 457 -19.33 25.03 -13.57
CA ALA A 457 -18.38 24.08 -13.01
C ALA A 457 -17.13 24.70 -12.33
N GLY A 458 -17.33 25.40 -11.21
CA GLY A 458 -16.23 25.87 -10.37
C GLY A 458 -15.45 24.70 -9.77
N ALA A 459 -14.13 24.85 -9.68
CA ALA A 459 -13.25 23.95 -8.93
C ALA A 459 -13.85 23.65 -7.55
N ALA A 460 -13.64 22.43 -7.05
CA ALA A 460 -14.14 21.99 -5.75
C ALA A 460 -13.78 23.04 -4.69
N VAL A 461 -14.79 23.75 -4.17
CA VAL A 461 -14.64 24.76 -3.11
C VAL A 461 -13.79 24.20 -1.98
N ASP A 462 -13.08 25.04 -1.22
CA ASP A 462 -12.25 24.59 -0.10
C ASP A 462 -13.00 23.63 0.85
N THR A 463 -14.31 23.84 1.03
CA THR A 463 -15.20 22.93 1.77
C THR A 463 -15.26 21.52 1.17
N ALA A 464 -15.29 21.36 -0.14
CA ALA A 464 -15.27 20.06 -0.82
C ALA A 464 -13.90 19.37 -0.70
N SER A 465 -12.80 20.13 -0.73
CA SER A 465 -11.45 19.61 -0.47
C SER A 465 -11.31 19.15 0.98
N VAL A 466 -11.78 19.93 1.95
CA VAL A 466 -11.84 19.57 3.38
C VAL A 466 -12.72 18.34 3.60
N ASN A 467 -13.90 18.26 2.97
CA ASN A 467 -14.78 17.10 3.07
C ASN A 467 -14.16 15.83 2.46
N ARG A 468 -13.40 15.94 1.35
CA ARG A 468 -12.66 14.81 0.77
C ARG A 468 -11.51 14.37 1.67
N ALA A 469 -10.74 15.31 2.22
CA ALA A 469 -9.67 15.00 3.17
C ALA A 469 -10.23 14.34 4.44
N TYR A 470 -11.34 14.85 4.97
CA TYR A 470 -12.06 14.25 6.09
C TYR A 470 -12.57 12.84 5.74
N ALA A 471 -13.16 12.64 4.56
CA ALA A 471 -13.61 11.33 4.10
C ALA A 471 -12.45 10.33 3.94
N LEU A 472 -11.30 10.76 3.41
CA LEU A 472 -10.09 9.95 3.33
C LEU A 472 -9.56 9.60 4.72
N GLY A 473 -9.54 10.55 5.66
CA GLY A 473 -9.18 10.31 7.05
C GLY A 473 -10.09 9.29 7.74
N MET A 474 -11.42 9.40 7.52
CA MET A 474 -12.40 8.44 8.03
C MET A 474 -12.24 7.05 7.40
N ALA A 475 -11.94 6.98 6.09
CA ALA A 475 -11.66 5.73 5.41
C ALA A 475 -10.39 5.05 5.96
N GLN A 476 -9.33 5.83 6.20
CA GLN A 476 -8.10 5.34 6.79
C GLN A 476 -8.32 4.84 8.23
N ALA A 477 -9.06 5.59 9.05
CA ALA A 477 -9.42 5.17 10.40
C ALA A 477 -10.24 3.86 10.39
N ALA A 478 -11.22 3.75 9.48
CA ALA A 478 -11.98 2.51 9.30
C ALA A 478 -11.07 1.33 8.94
N MET A 479 -10.12 1.50 8.01
CA MET A 479 -9.16 0.46 7.62
C MET A 479 -8.23 0.05 8.77
N MET A 480 -7.80 0.99 9.63
CA MET A 480 -6.99 0.68 10.82
C MET A 480 -7.75 -0.15 11.85
N HIS A 481 -9.08 -0.05 11.88
CA HIS A 481 -9.96 -0.85 12.73
C HIS A 481 -10.53 -2.09 12.01
N GLN A 482 -9.87 -2.54 10.93
CA GLN A 482 -10.15 -3.83 10.31
C GLN A 482 -9.01 -4.78 10.57
N THR A 483 -9.34 -5.97 11.04
CA THR A 483 -8.34 -7.04 11.20
C THR A 483 -8.51 -8.04 10.07
N ARG A 484 -7.43 -8.25 9.30
CA ARG A 484 -7.42 -9.29 8.26
C ARG A 484 -7.24 -10.67 8.89
N THR A 485 -7.95 -11.63 8.33
CA THR A 485 -7.72 -13.05 8.60
C THR A 485 -7.06 -13.70 7.40
N TYR A 486 -6.56 -14.93 7.58
CA TYR A 486 -5.96 -15.75 6.54
C TYR A 486 -6.49 -17.18 6.65
N TRP A 487 -6.68 -17.86 5.53
CA TRP A 487 -7.04 -19.28 5.50
C TRP A 487 -5.95 -20.15 6.10
N ILE A 488 -6.31 -21.05 7.01
CA ILE A 488 -5.44 -22.16 7.39
C ILE A 488 -5.61 -23.22 6.31
N THR A 489 -4.78 -23.17 5.27
CA THR A 489 -4.94 -24.00 4.05
C THR A 489 -5.06 -25.50 4.38
N SER A 490 -4.26 -25.99 5.33
CA SER A 490 -4.29 -27.39 5.80
C SER A 490 -5.56 -27.77 6.58
N SER A 491 -6.39 -26.81 6.95
CA SER A 491 -7.63 -27.03 7.71
C SER A 491 -8.88 -26.59 6.97
N CYS A 492 -8.74 -26.19 5.71
CA CYS A 492 -9.87 -25.99 4.81
C CYS A 492 -10.24 -27.34 4.17
N THR A 493 -11.52 -27.72 4.23
CA THR A 493 -11.99 -29.02 3.74
C THR A 493 -13.23 -28.88 2.88
N ALA A 494 -13.38 -29.78 1.92
CA ALA A 494 -14.56 -29.90 1.08
C ALA A 494 -15.06 -31.35 1.07
N THR A 495 -16.38 -31.54 0.95
CA THR A 495 -17.02 -32.85 0.81
C THR A 495 -17.23 -33.23 -0.66
N ASN A 496 -17.74 -34.44 -0.90
CA ASN A 496 -18.19 -34.91 -2.23
C ASN A 496 -17.13 -34.80 -3.34
N GLY A 497 -15.85 -34.98 -2.98
CA GLY A 497 -14.73 -35.03 -3.93
C GLY A 497 -14.35 -33.69 -4.54
N VAL A 498 -14.92 -32.57 -4.06
CA VAL A 498 -14.52 -31.23 -4.49
C VAL A 498 -13.16 -30.90 -3.89
N THR A 499 -12.27 -30.30 -4.69
CA THR A 499 -10.96 -29.84 -4.22
C THR A 499 -10.99 -28.33 -4.04
N ILE A 500 -10.42 -27.86 -2.92
CA ILE A 500 -10.16 -26.44 -2.69
C ILE A 500 -8.76 -26.13 -3.22
N ASN A 501 -8.71 -25.33 -4.27
CA ASN A 501 -7.47 -24.83 -4.85
C ASN A 501 -7.09 -23.50 -4.18
N HIS A 502 -6.01 -23.50 -3.41
CA HIS A 502 -5.48 -22.31 -2.75
C HIS A 502 -4.60 -21.50 -3.71
N VAL A 503 -5.25 -20.76 -4.63
CA VAL A 503 -4.59 -19.95 -5.66
C VAL A 503 -3.57 -18.97 -5.08
N VAL A 504 -3.89 -18.33 -3.94
CA VAL A 504 -2.93 -17.60 -3.11
C VAL A 504 -3.04 -18.16 -1.70
N PRO A 505 -2.11 -19.04 -1.26
CA PRO A 505 -2.18 -19.68 0.04
C PRO A 505 -2.41 -18.68 1.17
N GLY A 506 -3.42 -18.95 2.00
CA GLY A 506 -3.82 -18.07 3.10
C GLY A 506 -4.72 -16.89 2.72
N CYS A 507 -4.78 -16.46 1.46
CA CYS A 507 -5.53 -15.26 1.09
C CYS A 507 -6.75 -15.56 0.23
N TYR A 508 -6.57 -16.39 -0.80
CA TYR A 508 -7.56 -16.59 -1.85
C TYR A 508 -7.59 -18.05 -2.31
N CYS A 509 -8.79 -18.60 -2.42
CA CYS A 509 -9.01 -19.96 -2.89
C CYS A 509 -10.23 -20.05 -3.80
N GLU A 510 -10.23 -21.10 -4.63
CA GLU A 510 -11.36 -21.48 -5.46
C GLU A 510 -11.75 -22.95 -5.22
N ALA A 511 -13.03 -23.25 -5.30
CA ALA A 511 -13.55 -24.61 -5.35
C ALA A 511 -14.41 -24.76 -6.62
N ARG A 512 -14.19 -25.83 -7.38
CA ARG A 512 -14.89 -26.07 -8.65
C ARG A 512 -15.80 -27.28 -8.51
N LEU A 513 -17.06 -27.09 -8.90
CA LEU A 513 -18.08 -28.12 -8.85
C LEU A 513 -18.54 -28.46 -10.26
N GLY A 514 -18.73 -29.75 -10.51
CA GLY A 514 -19.38 -30.26 -11.71
C GLY A 514 -20.88 -29.96 -11.74
N VAL A 515 -21.52 -30.28 -12.87
CA VAL A 515 -22.96 -30.09 -13.07
C VAL A 515 -23.76 -30.82 -11.99
N ASN A 516 -24.73 -30.13 -11.38
CA ASN A 516 -25.58 -30.67 -10.31
C ASN A 516 -24.84 -31.26 -9.10
N GLN A 517 -23.56 -30.93 -8.91
CA GLN A 517 -22.79 -31.39 -7.76
C GLN A 517 -23.11 -30.54 -6.53
N HIS A 518 -23.18 -31.20 -5.38
CA HIS A 518 -23.34 -30.59 -4.05
C HIS A 518 -22.04 -30.71 -3.26
N THR A 519 -21.68 -29.68 -2.49
CA THR A 519 -20.54 -29.76 -1.56
C THR A 519 -20.72 -28.86 -0.36
N SER A 520 -19.97 -29.20 0.67
CA SER A 520 -19.79 -28.50 1.92
C SER A 520 -18.35 -28.06 2.07
N LEU A 521 -18.11 -26.76 2.15
CA LEU A 521 -16.81 -26.16 2.41
C LEU A 521 -16.74 -25.74 3.88
N THR A 522 -15.73 -26.21 4.59
CA THR A 522 -15.36 -25.74 5.93
C THR A 522 -14.07 -24.98 5.84
N MET A 523 -14.12 -23.66 6.02
CA MET A 523 -13.02 -22.73 5.75
C MET A 523 -12.54 -22.10 7.05
N ARG A 524 -11.45 -22.63 7.60
CA ARG A 524 -10.86 -22.13 8.86
C ARG A 524 -9.90 -20.97 8.62
N THR A 525 -9.91 -20.00 9.53
CA THR A 525 -9.05 -18.82 9.45
C THR A 525 -8.08 -18.71 10.64
N THR A 526 -7.07 -17.86 10.48
CA THR A 526 -6.10 -17.42 11.50
C THR A 526 -5.75 -15.94 11.28
N GLY A 527 -4.96 -15.34 12.17
CA GLY A 527 -4.48 -13.96 12.07
C GLY A 527 -4.23 -13.33 13.43
N VAL A 528 -3.82 -12.05 13.44
CA VAL A 528 -3.70 -11.25 14.68
C VAL A 528 -5.08 -10.77 15.10
N VAL A 529 -5.98 -11.71 15.37
CA VAL A 529 -7.39 -11.46 15.66
C VAL A 529 -7.63 -11.37 17.17
N GLY A 530 -8.29 -10.29 17.58
CA GLY A 530 -8.83 -10.20 18.94
C GLY A 530 -10.00 -11.16 19.09
N GLY A 531 -9.89 -12.12 20.01
CA GLY A 531 -10.98 -13.00 20.44
C GLY A 531 -11.21 -12.87 21.94
N SER A 532 -12.41 -13.18 22.39
CA SER A 532 -12.85 -13.10 23.78
C SER A 532 -12.82 -11.68 24.37
N ASN A 533 -12.81 -11.55 25.70
CA ASN A 533 -13.02 -10.34 26.50
C ASN A 533 -12.63 -9.02 25.82
N TYR A 534 -13.64 -8.22 25.49
CA TYR A 534 -13.50 -6.87 24.92
C TYR A 534 -12.81 -6.79 23.55
N SER A 535 -12.93 -7.85 22.71
CA SER A 535 -12.40 -7.89 21.34
C SER A 535 -12.89 -6.76 20.42
N LYS A 536 -14.03 -6.14 20.76
CA LYS A 536 -14.74 -5.17 19.93
C LYS A 536 -15.03 -5.69 18.52
N ASN A 537 -15.16 -7.01 18.35
CA ASN A 537 -15.57 -7.61 17.09
C ASN A 537 -17.06 -7.34 16.85
N LEU A 538 -17.33 -6.28 16.07
CA LEU A 538 -18.68 -5.84 15.75
C LEU A 538 -19.17 -6.38 14.41
N GLY A 539 -18.37 -7.14 13.66
CA GLY A 539 -18.85 -7.70 12.40
C GLY A 539 -17.81 -8.41 11.56
N TYR A 540 -18.28 -8.93 10.43
CA TYR A 540 -17.50 -9.65 9.45
C TYR A 540 -17.83 -9.15 8.04
N SER A 541 -16.81 -9.00 7.21
CA SER A 541 -16.94 -8.82 5.77
C SER A 541 -16.39 -10.07 5.08
N LEU A 542 -17.23 -10.73 4.28
CA LEU A 542 -16.95 -12.01 3.63
C LEU A 542 -16.94 -11.82 2.11
N PRO A 543 -15.77 -11.71 1.47
CA PRO A 543 -15.67 -11.61 0.03
C PRO A 543 -15.85 -13.00 -0.59
N ILE A 544 -17.01 -13.20 -1.22
CA ILE A 544 -17.41 -14.48 -1.78
C ILE A 544 -18.00 -14.20 -3.17
N ARG A 545 -17.62 -15.02 -4.14
CA ARG A 545 -18.27 -15.07 -5.44
C ARG A 545 -18.63 -16.51 -5.73
N VAL A 546 -19.88 -16.75 -6.08
CA VAL A 546 -20.34 -18.05 -6.56
C VAL A 546 -20.91 -17.86 -7.96
N SER A 547 -20.38 -18.58 -8.94
CA SER A 547 -20.72 -18.38 -10.34
C SER A 547 -22.01 -19.06 -10.79
N GLY A 548 -22.70 -19.76 -9.89
CA GLY A 548 -23.86 -20.56 -10.24
C GLY A 548 -25.09 -19.72 -10.61
N ALA A 549 -25.81 -20.15 -11.65
CA ALA A 549 -26.98 -19.46 -12.17
C ALA A 549 -28.04 -20.45 -12.66
N GLY A 550 -29.31 -20.03 -12.65
CA GLY A 550 -30.42 -20.82 -13.18
C GLY A 550 -31.00 -21.85 -12.21
N VAL A 551 -31.87 -22.72 -12.72
CA VAL A 551 -32.63 -23.68 -11.91
C VAL A 551 -31.70 -24.65 -11.20
N GLY A 552 -32.00 -24.96 -9.93
CA GLY A 552 -31.21 -25.87 -9.09
C GLY A 552 -30.08 -25.18 -8.32
N TYR A 553 -29.67 -23.98 -8.70
CA TYR A 553 -28.61 -23.24 -8.02
C TYR A 553 -29.03 -22.74 -6.63
N TRP A 554 -28.17 -22.99 -5.64
CA TRP A 554 -28.18 -22.28 -4.37
C TRP A 554 -26.81 -22.31 -3.67
N THR A 555 -26.55 -21.28 -2.87
CA THR A 555 -25.40 -21.20 -1.96
C THR A 555 -25.88 -20.75 -0.59
N LYS A 556 -25.31 -21.32 0.47
CA LYS A 556 -25.65 -21.02 1.86
C LYS A 556 -24.37 -20.78 2.64
N VAL A 557 -24.29 -19.60 3.23
CA VAL A 557 -23.21 -19.20 4.13
C VAL A 557 -23.71 -19.35 5.55
N SER A 558 -23.04 -20.19 6.34
CA SER A 558 -23.36 -20.44 7.75
C SER A 558 -22.22 -19.95 8.63
N MET A 559 -22.54 -19.16 9.64
CA MET A 559 -21.58 -18.68 10.65
C MET A 559 -22.15 -18.82 12.05
N ILE A 560 -21.37 -19.44 12.94
CA ILE A 560 -21.62 -19.38 14.37
C ILE A 560 -20.92 -18.14 14.92
N ILE A 561 -21.71 -17.22 15.47
CA ILE A 561 -21.22 -15.98 16.08
C ILE A 561 -21.43 -16.08 17.59
N GLY A 562 -20.38 -15.82 18.36
CA GLY A 562 -20.36 -16.04 19.80
C GLY A 562 -19.77 -17.42 20.15
N SER A 563 -19.65 -17.68 21.45
CA SER A 563 -19.03 -18.88 22.01
C SER A 563 -19.93 -19.43 23.10
N GLY A 564 -19.89 -20.74 23.29
CA GLY A 564 -20.77 -21.47 24.18
C GLY A 564 -21.74 -22.32 23.40
N GLY A 565 -22.43 -23.21 24.13
CA GLY A 565 -23.41 -24.12 23.55
C GLY A 565 -22.79 -25.23 22.72
N GLU A 566 -23.54 -26.31 22.56
CA GLU A 566 -23.11 -27.43 21.76
C GLU A 566 -23.92 -27.44 20.46
N TRP A 567 -23.20 -27.55 19.35
CA TRP A 567 -23.78 -27.56 18.01
C TRP A 567 -23.34 -28.84 17.32
N THR A 568 -24.28 -29.60 16.77
CA THR A 568 -24.00 -30.75 15.93
C THR A 568 -23.92 -30.29 14.47
N GLU A 569 -22.80 -30.61 13.82
CA GLU A 569 -22.58 -30.32 12.40
C GLU A 569 -23.20 -31.40 11.52
N TYR A 570 -23.93 -30.98 10.49
CA TYR A 570 -24.50 -31.84 9.46
C TYR A 570 -23.99 -31.38 8.10
N PRO A 571 -22.84 -31.91 7.63
CA PRO A 571 -22.39 -31.60 6.29
C PRO A 571 -23.37 -32.11 5.24
N ASP A 572 -23.37 -31.42 4.11
CA ASP A 572 -24.17 -31.70 2.93
C ASP A 572 -25.68 -31.56 3.19
N ALA A 573 -26.02 -30.69 4.15
CA ALA A 573 -27.39 -30.30 4.44
C ALA A 573 -27.98 -29.53 3.25
N GLY A 574 -29.16 -29.93 2.81
CA GLY A 574 -29.89 -29.27 1.73
C GLY A 574 -30.15 -27.77 1.99
N ARG A 575 -30.65 -27.08 0.95
CA ARG A 575 -30.90 -25.63 1.00
C ARG A 575 -31.67 -25.18 2.24
N ASP A 576 -32.69 -25.95 2.61
CA ASP A 576 -33.64 -25.61 3.68
C ASP A 576 -33.26 -26.22 5.05
N ASP A 577 -32.26 -27.09 5.08
CA ASP A 577 -31.70 -27.64 6.32
C ASP A 577 -30.64 -26.72 6.93
N TYR A 578 -30.35 -26.89 8.22
CA TYR A 578 -29.26 -26.19 8.90
C TYR A 578 -27.97 -26.99 8.85
N ARG A 579 -26.86 -26.30 8.58
CA ARG A 579 -25.50 -26.85 8.73
C ARG A 579 -25.17 -27.22 10.17
N PHE A 580 -25.68 -26.44 11.13
CA PHE A 580 -25.49 -26.65 12.56
C PHE A 580 -26.83 -26.67 13.28
N ARG A 581 -27.02 -27.66 14.15
CA ARG A 581 -28.22 -27.77 14.99
C ARG A 581 -27.82 -27.72 16.45
N PRO A 582 -28.52 -26.95 17.30
CA PRO A 582 -28.19 -26.89 18.70
C PRO A 582 -28.52 -28.22 19.39
N VAL A 583 -27.60 -28.72 20.21
CA VAL A 583 -27.85 -29.92 21.02
C VAL A 583 -28.91 -29.59 22.06
N ALA A 584 -29.94 -30.43 22.17
CA ALA A 584 -31.03 -30.23 23.11
C ALA A 584 -30.51 -30.12 24.55
N GLY A 585 -30.94 -29.08 25.26
CA GLY A 585 -30.47 -28.79 26.63
C GLY A 585 -29.11 -28.09 26.70
N SER A 586 -28.35 -28.01 25.60
CA SER A 586 -27.21 -27.09 25.52
C SER A 586 -27.75 -25.68 25.30
N SER A 587 -27.73 -24.87 26.36
CA SER A 587 -28.09 -23.47 26.29
C SER A 587 -26.81 -22.62 26.33
N PRO A 588 -26.17 -22.35 25.19
CA PRO A 588 -25.11 -21.35 25.10
C PRO A 588 -25.49 -20.00 25.70
N ASP A 589 -24.49 -19.35 26.28
CA ASP A 589 -24.38 -17.90 26.33
C ASP A 589 -24.41 -17.34 24.90
N ILE A 590 -25.26 -16.32 24.62
CA ILE A 590 -25.37 -15.43 23.42
C ILE A 590 -25.02 -15.93 22.00
N SER A 591 -24.67 -17.20 21.79
CA SER A 591 -24.20 -17.76 20.53
C SER A 591 -25.37 -17.93 19.59
N ARG A 592 -25.14 -17.68 18.31
CA ARG A 592 -26.16 -17.78 17.27
C ARG A 592 -25.58 -18.32 15.99
N LEU A 593 -26.42 -19.03 15.26
CA LEU A 593 -26.16 -19.37 13.88
C LEU A 593 -26.80 -18.31 13.00
N VAL A 594 -26.00 -17.70 12.11
CA VAL A 594 -26.49 -16.87 11.02
C VAL A 594 -26.30 -17.64 9.72
N ASP A 595 -27.42 -17.97 9.09
CA ASP A 595 -27.50 -18.69 7.82
C ASP A 595 -27.98 -17.73 6.74
N VAL A 596 -27.17 -17.47 5.73
CA VAL A 596 -27.52 -16.64 4.57
C VAL A 596 -27.53 -17.49 3.31
N THR A 597 -28.72 -17.77 2.80
CA THR A 597 -28.93 -18.53 1.57
C THR A 597 -29.24 -17.59 0.42
N ILE A 598 -28.52 -17.72 -0.70
CA ILE A 598 -28.85 -17.12 -1.99
C ILE A 598 -29.21 -18.25 -2.94
N TYR A 599 -30.36 -18.17 -3.60
CA TYR A 599 -30.85 -19.24 -4.46
C TYR A 599 -31.62 -18.70 -5.65
N TYR A 600 -31.75 -19.54 -6.68
CA TYR A 600 -32.54 -19.21 -7.86
C TYR A 600 -33.89 -19.96 -7.83
N ASN A 601 -34.98 -19.20 -7.92
CA ASN A 601 -36.34 -19.72 -8.03
C ASN A 601 -37.20 -18.67 -8.76
N ASP A 602 -37.24 -18.77 -10.09
CA ASP A 602 -37.82 -17.77 -11.02
C ASP A 602 -37.23 -16.36 -10.83
N GLY A 603 -35.92 -16.30 -10.55
CA GLY A 603 -35.20 -15.10 -10.16
C GLY A 603 -34.35 -15.35 -8.92
N TYR A 604 -33.42 -14.44 -8.61
CA TYR A 604 -32.63 -14.58 -7.39
C TYR A 604 -33.44 -14.22 -6.15
N LYS A 605 -33.26 -15.01 -5.11
CA LYS A 605 -33.85 -14.78 -3.79
C LYS A 605 -32.77 -14.95 -2.73
N ALA A 606 -32.94 -14.24 -1.62
CA ALA A 606 -32.15 -14.47 -0.43
C ALA A 606 -33.04 -14.86 0.74
N ARG A 607 -32.50 -15.68 1.63
CA ARG A 607 -33.10 -15.99 2.93
C ARG A 607 -32.02 -15.88 3.98
N VAL A 608 -32.24 -15.06 5.00
CA VAL A 608 -31.42 -15.01 6.20
C VAL A 608 -32.18 -15.71 7.32
N ARG A 609 -31.52 -16.61 8.04
CA ARG A 609 -32.05 -17.24 9.25
C ARG A 609 -31.10 -16.99 10.41
N GLU A 610 -31.59 -16.37 11.46
CA GLU A 610 -30.90 -16.27 12.75
C GLU A 610 -31.51 -17.30 13.70
N LEU A 611 -30.71 -18.27 14.14
CA LEU A 611 -31.08 -19.24 15.16
C LEU A 611 -30.34 -18.93 16.46
N ILE A 612 -31.08 -18.59 17.50
CA ILE A 612 -30.54 -18.09 18.78
C ILE A 612 -31.42 -18.50 19.96
N GLY A 613 -30.80 -18.80 21.11
CA GLY A 613 -31.50 -19.04 22.37
C GLY A 613 -31.87 -17.74 23.10
N ILE A 614 -33.17 -17.50 23.29
CA ILE A 614 -33.69 -16.30 23.98
C ILE A 614 -34.51 -16.64 25.23
N GLY A 615 -34.65 -15.67 26.14
CA GLY A 615 -35.46 -15.82 27.36
C GLY A 615 -34.76 -16.49 28.54
N ASN A 616 -35.51 -16.72 29.62
CA ASN A 616 -35.06 -17.42 30.83
C ASN A 616 -36.19 -18.35 31.35
N PRO A 617 -36.09 -19.68 31.22
CA PRO A 617 -35.01 -20.45 30.59
C PRO A 617 -34.92 -20.19 29.07
N ARG A 618 -33.72 -20.33 28.50
CA ARG A 618 -33.52 -20.07 27.07
C ARG A 618 -34.24 -21.10 26.20
N GLN A 619 -35.00 -20.62 25.22
CA GLN A 619 -35.63 -21.41 24.16
C GLN A 619 -35.10 -20.93 22.82
N TYR A 620 -34.75 -21.87 21.93
CA TYR A 620 -34.30 -21.53 20.59
C TYR A 620 -35.46 -21.02 19.75
N ILE A 621 -35.21 -19.89 19.10
CA ILE A 621 -36.09 -19.34 18.07
C ILE A 621 -35.33 -19.24 16.76
N VAL A 622 -36.08 -19.31 15.67
CA VAL A 622 -35.59 -18.96 14.34
C VAL A 622 -36.27 -17.67 13.93
N ARG A 623 -35.47 -16.65 13.60
CA ARG A 623 -35.94 -15.50 12.85
C ARG A 623 -35.56 -15.70 11.38
N THR A 624 -36.55 -15.75 10.50
CA THR A 624 -36.35 -15.91 9.05
C THR A 624 -36.75 -14.62 8.34
N THR A 625 -35.85 -14.12 7.49
CA THR A 625 -36.12 -12.99 6.60
C THR A 625 -35.93 -13.44 5.16
N GLU A 626 -36.94 -13.27 4.32
CA GLU A 626 -36.83 -13.52 2.88
C GLU A 626 -36.73 -12.21 2.11
N SER A 627 -35.96 -12.22 1.02
CA SER A 627 -35.79 -11.09 0.12
C SER A 627 -35.91 -11.52 -1.34
N ALA A 628 -36.71 -10.78 -2.12
CA ALA A 628 -36.83 -10.96 -3.56
C ALA A 628 -35.80 -10.11 -4.28
N ILE A 629 -34.66 -10.71 -4.63
CA ILE A 629 -33.57 -9.99 -5.25
C ILE A 629 -33.97 -9.69 -6.71
N ASN A 630 -34.14 -8.41 -7.06
CA ASN A 630 -34.55 -7.98 -8.41
C ASN A 630 -33.40 -8.09 -9.43
N TYR A 631 -32.77 -9.27 -9.50
CA TYR A 631 -31.78 -9.67 -10.47
C TYR A 631 -32.15 -11.04 -11.03
N ASN A 632 -31.87 -11.24 -12.32
CA ASN A 632 -32.01 -12.55 -12.97
C ASN A 632 -30.63 -13.20 -13.12
N SER A 633 -30.61 -14.46 -13.60
CA SER A 633 -29.38 -15.23 -13.81
C SER A 633 -28.36 -14.54 -14.72
N ASN A 634 -28.80 -13.65 -15.61
CA ASN A 634 -27.99 -13.01 -16.64
C ASN A 634 -27.56 -11.57 -16.31
N THR A 635 -28.08 -10.95 -15.23
CA THR A 635 -27.89 -9.50 -14.97
C THR A 635 -27.14 -9.12 -13.69
N GLY A 636 -26.61 -10.05 -12.88
CA GLY A 636 -25.68 -9.56 -11.85
C GLY A 636 -25.12 -10.54 -10.83
N LEU A 637 -25.95 -11.33 -10.15
CA LEU A 637 -25.51 -11.97 -8.91
C LEU A 637 -24.40 -13.01 -9.06
N ALA A 638 -24.53 -13.93 -10.02
CA ALA A 638 -23.52 -14.94 -10.32
C ALA A 638 -22.26 -14.40 -11.03
N SER A 639 -22.41 -13.26 -11.72
CA SER A 639 -21.34 -12.66 -12.51
C SER A 639 -20.54 -11.63 -11.70
N ALA A 640 -21.15 -11.02 -10.68
CA ALA A 640 -20.51 -10.03 -9.83
C ALA A 640 -19.79 -10.67 -8.65
N ALA A 641 -18.61 -10.15 -8.32
CA ALA A 641 -18.08 -10.33 -6.98
C ALA A 641 -19.04 -9.64 -5.99
N TYR A 642 -19.34 -10.31 -4.89
CA TYR A 642 -20.12 -9.71 -3.81
C TYR A 642 -19.42 -9.87 -2.46
N ARG A 643 -19.85 -9.05 -1.51
CA ARG A 643 -19.44 -9.15 -0.10
C ARG A 643 -20.69 -9.32 0.74
N LEU A 644 -20.69 -10.38 1.56
CA LEU A 644 -21.65 -10.48 2.65
C LEU A 644 -21.07 -9.74 3.85
N VAL A 645 -21.81 -8.76 4.36
CA VAL A 645 -21.41 -7.97 5.52
C VAL A 645 -22.41 -8.24 6.64
N ILE A 646 -21.93 -8.76 7.76
CA ILE A 646 -22.73 -9.04 8.96
C ILE A 646 -22.14 -8.16 10.06
N SER A 647 -22.85 -7.12 10.49
CA SER A 647 -22.31 -6.16 11.47
C SER A 647 -23.37 -5.65 12.43
N GLN A 648 -22.99 -5.49 13.69
CA GLN A 648 -23.70 -4.70 14.68
C GLN A 648 -23.56 -3.22 14.37
N SER A 649 -24.61 -2.46 14.66
CA SER A 649 -24.66 -1.00 14.56
C SER A 649 -23.88 -0.28 15.66
N GLU A 650 -23.87 -0.88 16.83
CA GLU A 650 -23.16 -0.45 18.02
C GLU A 650 -22.94 -1.69 18.88
N LEU A 651 -22.09 -1.55 19.89
CA LEU A 651 -21.84 -2.60 20.86
C LEU A 651 -23.14 -2.97 21.58
N SER A 652 -23.65 -4.18 21.33
CA SER A 652 -24.87 -4.67 21.97
C SER A 652 -24.58 -5.82 22.92
N TYR A 653 -25.41 -5.94 23.96
CA TYR A 653 -25.42 -7.04 24.94
C TYR A 653 -26.82 -7.62 25.12
N THR A 654 -27.74 -7.27 24.22
CA THR A 654 -29.17 -7.56 24.34
C THR A 654 -29.64 -8.37 23.13
N ASP A 655 -30.87 -8.87 23.23
CA ASP A 655 -31.60 -9.52 22.16
C ASP A 655 -32.32 -8.53 21.22
N ALA A 656 -31.95 -7.24 21.26
CA ALA A 656 -32.45 -6.24 20.33
C ALA A 656 -31.89 -6.47 18.92
N LEU A 657 -32.69 -6.15 17.90
CA LEU A 657 -32.29 -6.13 16.49
C LEU A 657 -31.30 -4.97 16.21
N ALA A 658 -30.08 -5.14 16.72
CA ALA A 658 -29.02 -4.14 16.71
C ALA A 658 -27.94 -4.45 15.67
N ALA A 659 -28.10 -5.50 14.87
CA ALA A 659 -27.19 -5.89 13.80
C ALA A 659 -27.97 -6.13 12.51
N SER A 660 -27.27 -6.10 11.38
CA SER A 660 -27.89 -6.40 10.10
C SER A 660 -26.96 -7.21 9.20
N VAL A 661 -27.58 -7.82 8.20
CA VAL A 661 -26.92 -8.55 7.12
C VAL A 661 -27.12 -7.76 5.83
N TRP A 662 -26.02 -7.39 5.17
CA TRP A 662 -26.01 -6.70 3.89
C TRP A 662 -25.27 -7.52 2.84
N LEU A 663 -25.75 -7.41 1.61
CA LEU A 663 -25.14 -7.96 0.42
C LEU A 663 -24.67 -6.81 -0.47
N ILE A 664 -23.36 -6.68 -0.62
CA ILE A 664 -22.73 -5.66 -1.45
C ILE A 664 -22.36 -6.30 -2.79
N ILE A 665 -22.95 -5.82 -3.89
CA ILE A 665 -22.82 -6.43 -5.21
C ILE A 665 -22.12 -5.45 -6.17
N GLY A 666 -21.13 -5.94 -6.92
CA GLY A 666 -20.50 -5.19 -8.02
C GLY A 666 -21.18 -5.43 -9.38
N GLY A 667 -20.46 -5.11 -10.46
CA GLY A 667 -20.90 -5.41 -11.84
C GLY A 667 -22.01 -4.48 -12.35
N ALA A 668 -22.94 -5.02 -13.16
CA ALA A 668 -24.02 -4.26 -13.80
C ALA A 668 -25.24 -3.98 -12.88
N ALA A 669 -25.07 -4.18 -11.57
CA ALA A 669 -26.09 -3.97 -10.55
C ALA A 669 -26.33 -2.46 -10.31
N ASN A 670 -27.58 -1.99 -10.40
CA ASN A 670 -27.94 -0.62 -10.04
C ASN A 670 -28.00 -0.43 -8.52
N ASP A 671 -28.59 -1.40 -7.83
CA ASP A 671 -28.64 -1.46 -6.37
C ASP A 671 -27.44 -2.28 -5.89
N THR A 672 -26.39 -1.60 -5.43
CA THR A 672 -25.10 -2.22 -5.05
C THR A 672 -25.02 -2.55 -3.56
N VAL A 673 -25.88 -1.98 -2.72
CA VAL A 673 -25.95 -2.25 -1.27
C VAL A 673 -27.36 -2.72 -0.93
N ILE A 674 -27.52 -4.02 -0.66
CA ILE A 674 -28.83 -4.62 -0.38
C ILE A 674 -28.87 -5.04 1.08
N LYS A 675 -29.85 -4.55 1.84
CA LYS A 675 -30.11 -5.04 3.19
C LYS A 675 -30.95 -6.32 3.10
N LEU A 676 -30.43 -7.42 3.64
CA LEU A 676 -31.08 -8.74 3.60
C LEU A 676 -31.88 -9.04 4.86
N ALA A 677 -31.43 -8.58 6.04
CA ALA A 677 -32.13 -8.80 7.30
C ALA A 677 -31.63 -7.88 8.41
N ASP A 678 -32.49 -7.65 9.40
CA ASP A 678 -32.10 -7.24 10.75
C ASP A 678 -32.02 -8.47 11.66
N ILE A 679 -30.91 -8.58 12.39
CA ILE A 679 -30.60 -9.67 13.31
C ILE A 679 -30.23 -9.11 14.68
N ARG A 680 -30.21 -9.97 15.70
CA ARG A 680 -29.92 -9.52 17.07
C ARG A 680 -28.44 -9.18 17.24
N GLY A 681 -28.16 -8.23 18.13
CA GLY A 681 -26.80 -7.89 18.54
C GLY A 681 -26.16 -8.97 19.41
N TRP A 682 -24.83 -9.06 19.41
CA TRP A 682 -24.07 -10.04 20.21
C TRP A 682 -23.07 -9.33 21.12
N ASP A 683 -22.87 -9.87 22.32
CA ASP A 683 -21.76 -9.40 23.15
C ASP A 683 -20.42 -9.74 22.51
N THR A 684 -19.43 -8.89 22.77
CA THR A 684 -18.05 -9.10 22.28
C THR A 684 -17.20 -9.93 23.23
N TYR A 685 -17.70 -10.22 24.43
CA TYR A 685 -16.99 -10.99 25.45
C TYR A 685 -16.84 -12.46 25.04
N HIS A 686 -17.89 -13.03 24.45
CA HIS A 686 -17.94 -14.43 24.01
C HIS A 686 -17.68 -14.58 22.52
N THR A 687 -17.02 -13.63 21.85
CA THR A 687 -16.69 -13.83 20.42
C THR A 687 -15.45 -14.71 20.27
N SER A 688 -15.57 -15.82 19.54
CA SER A 688 -14.49 -16.78 19.33
C SER A 688 -13.28 -16.17 18.61
N TYR A 689 -12.09 -16.71 18.91
CA TYR A 689 -10.87 -16.43 18.17
C TYR A 689 -10.98 -17.01 16.75
N ALA A 690 -10.71 -16.18 15.74
CA ALA A 690 -10.71 -16.50 14.31
C ALA A 690 -12.03 -17.13 13.77
N PRO A 691 -12.82 -16.42 12.93
CA PRO A 691 -14.06 -16.98 12.41
C PRO A 691 -13.82 -18.21 11.53
N THR A 692 -14.66 -19.22 11.67
CA THR A 692 -14.76 -20.30 10.67
C THR A 692 -15.96 -20.03 9.79
N LEU A 693 -15.75 -20.11 8.48
CA LEU A 693 -16.79 -19.91 7.48
C LEU A 693 -17.23 -21.27 6.94
N TYR A 694 -18.53 -21.53 6.96
CA TYR A 694 -19.10 -22.74 6.38
C TYR A 694 -19.92 -22.36 5.15
N LEU A 695 -19.68 -23.03 4.03
CA LEU A 695 -20.40 -22.82 2.78
C LEU A 695 -21.00 -24.14 2.29
N ASP A 696 -22.31 -24.23 2.20
CA ASP A 696 -22.98 -25.31 1.48
C ASP A 696 -23.38 -24.79 0.09
N VAL A 697 -23.03 -25.51 -0.96
CA VAL A 697 -23.19 -25.03 -2.34
C VAL A 697 -23.74 -26.15 -3.23
N GLN A 698 -24.68 -25.79 -4.08
CA GLN A 698 -25.27 -26.66 -5.08
C GLN A 698 -25.15 -26.03 -6.46
N ALA A 699 -24.39 -26.71 -7.31
CA ALA A 699 -24.27 -26.32 -8.70
C ALA A 699 -25.57 -26.59 -9.46
N GLY A 700 -25.91 -25.70 -10.39
CA GLY A 700 -26.98 -25.92 -11.35
C GLY A 700 -26.50 -26.66 -12.61
N GLU A 701 -27.19 -26.41 -13.73
CA GLU A 701 -27.01 -27.09 -15.02
C GLU A 701 -25.62 -26.91 -15.68
N TYR A 702 -24.83 -25.91 -15.26
CA TYR A 702 -23.55 -25.56 -15.89
C TYR A 702 -22.31 -25.80 -15.01
N GLY A 703 -22.49 -26.47 -13.86
CA GLY A 703 -21.45 -26.48 -12.82
C GLY A 703 -21.26 -25.09 -12.22
N GLU A 704 -20.32 -24.95 -11.30
CA GLU A 704 -20.01 -23.64 -10.71
C GLU A 704 -18.59 -23.56 -10.15
N MET A 705 -18.18 -22.32 -9.93
CA MET A 705 -16.95 -21.98 -9.23
C MET A 705 -17.30 -21.09 -8.04
N VAL A 706 -16.81 -21.51 -6.88
CA VAL A 706 -16.84 -20.74 -5.64
C VAL A 706 -15.48 -20.11 -5.45
N GLN A 707 -15.42 -18.80 -5.32
CA GLN A 707 -14.19 -18.03 -5.13
C GLN A 707 -14.31 -17.25 -3.82
N MET A 708 -13.28 -17.34 -2.97
CA MET A 708 -13.35 -16.85 -1.60
C MET A 708 -12.04 -16.18 -1.20
N GLU A 709 -12.14 -14.97 -0.64
CA GLU A 709 -11.06 -14.36 0.13
C GLU A 709 -11.30 -14.55 1.62
N SER A 710 -10.23 -14.60 2.41
CA SER A 710 -10.34 -14.70 3.86
C SER A 710 -11.17 -13.54 4.44
N PRO A 711 -12.06 -13.82 5.43
CA PRO A 711 -12.87 -12.81 6.09
C PRO A 711 -12.06 -11.64 6.62
N THR A 712 -12.66 -10.47 6.62
CA THR A 712 -12.17 -9.31 7.38
C THR A 712 -13.04 -9.13 8.62
N ILE A 713 -12.42 -9.01 9.78
CA ILE A 713 -13.10 -8.67 11.03
C ILE A 713 -13.24 -7.15 11.09
N ILE A 714 -14.45 -6.69 11.40
CA ILE A 714 -14.80 -5.29 11.59
C ILE A 714 -14.72 -5.00 13.09
N ASN A 715 -13.68 -4.30 13.53
CA ASN A 715 -13.55 -3.87 14.91
C ASN A 715 -14.25 -2.52 15.13
N GLY A 716 -14.89 -2.37 16.28
CA GLY A 716 -15.54 -1.12 16.68
C GLY A 716 -14.54 -0.02 17.04
N ILE A 717 -14.95 1.23 16.81
CA ILE A 717 -14.28 2.43 17.31
C ILE A 717 -15.04 2.89 18.56
N GLY A 718 -14.46 2.65 19.74
CA GLY A 718 -15.18 2.82 21.00
C GLY A 718 -16.35 1.84 21.13
N ASN A 719 -17.58 2.34 21.05
CA ASN A 719 -18.81 1.53 21.08
C ASN A 719 -19.55 1.49 19.73
N ASN A 720 -19.03 2.14 18.68
CA ASN A 720 -19.71 2.29 17.40
C ASN A 720 -19.04 1.46 16.29
N THR A 721 -19.84 1.06 15.29
CA THR A 721 -19.31 0.64 13.99
C THR A 721 -19.39 1.80 12.99
N TYR A 722 -18.43 1.89 12.08
CA TYR A 722 -18.51 2.79 10.92
C TYR A 722 -19.30 2.19 9.75
N VAL A 723 -19.50 0.87 9.74
CA VAL A 723 -20.12 0.13 8.62
C VAL A 723 -21.56 0.56 8.40
N ARG A 724 -22.34 0.67 9.48
CA ARG A 724 -23.74 1.11 9.42
C ARG A 724 -23.87 2.50 8.79
N TYR A 725 -23.10 3.48 9.26
CA TYR A 725 -23.12 4.84 8.73
C TYR A 725 -22.68 4.91 7.27
N GLY A 726 -21.83 3.99 6.83
CA GLY A 726 -21.41 3.89 5.43
C GLY A 726 -22.40 3.17 4.52
N LEU A 727 -23.18 2.20 5.02
CA LEU A 727 -24.06 1.35 4.20
C LEU A 727 -25.53 1.77 4.23
N GLU A 728 -26.08 2.14 5.40
CA GLU A 728 -27.50 2.49 5.54
C GLU A 728 -27.98 3.59 4.59
N PRO A 729 -27.21 4.68 4.33
CA PRO A 729 -27.66 5.73 3.42
C PRO A 729 -27.85 5.27 1.97
N TYR A 730 -27.17 4.19 1.57
CA TYR A 730 -27.19 3.66 0.20
C TYR A 730 -28.01 2.38 0.07
N GLN A 731 -28.57 1.89 1.18
CA GLN A 731 -29.19 0.56 1.19
C GLN A 731 -30.49 0.55 0.40
N ARG A 732 -30.69 -0.52 -0.36
CA ARG A 732 -31.99 -0.94 -0.87
C ARG A 732 -32.47 -2.13 -0.04
N SER A 733 -33.70 -2.07 0.47
CA SER A 733 -34.34 -3.22 1.10
C SER A 733 -35.23 -3.93 0.08
N TRP A 734 -34.99 -5.23 -0.08
CA TRP A 734 -35.81 -6.13 -0.89
C TRP A 734 -36.47 -7.22 -0.03
N ILE A 735 -36.53 -6.97 1.28
CA ILE A 735 -37.20 -7.84 2.25
C ILE A 735 -38.68 -7.95 1.89
N THR A 736 -39.15 -9.18 1.75
CA THR A 736 -40.54 -9.50 1.43
C THR A 736 -41.30 -10.01 2.64
N THR A 737 -40.64 -10.79 3.49
CA THR A 737 -41.26 -11.43 4.67
C THR A 737 -40.26 -11.50 5.81
N GLU A 738 -40.79 -11.39 7.03
CA GLU A 738 -40.05 -11.63 8.26
C GLU A 738 -40.93 -12.45 9.19
N THR A 739 -40.41 -13.58 9.66
CA THR A 739 -41.10 -14.46 10.61
C THR A 739 -40.18 -14.77 11.77
N GLU A 740 -40.79 -15.04 12.93
CA GLU A 740 -40.09 -15.52 14.11
C GLU A 740 -40.92 -16.63 14.73
N GLU A 741 -40.30 -17.80 14.90
CA GLU A 741 -40.97 -19.00 15.37
C GLU A 741 -40.07 -19.82 16.30
N PRO A 742 -40.64 -20.63 17.21
CA PRO A 742 -39.87 -21.58 17.99
C PRO A 742 -39.12 -22.54 17.08
N TYR A 743 -37.86 -22.83 17.40
CA TYR A 743 -37.10 -23.86 16.70
C TYR A 743 -37.70 -25.24 17.01
N THR A 744 -38.21 -25.91 15.98
CA THR A 744 -38.57 -27.33 16.02
C THR A 744 -37.50 -28.11 15.29
N ASP A 745 -36.97 -29.17 15.92
CA ASP A 745 -35.89 -29.96 15.32
C ASP A 745 -36.40 -30.64 14.03
N PRO A 746 -35.80 -30.37 12.85
CA PRO A 746 -36.20 -31.04 11.63
C PRO A 746 -35.73 -32.51 11.67
N GLU A 747 -36.67 -33.45 11.62
CA GLU A 747 -36.43 -34.90 11.53
C GLU A 747 -35.53 -35.23 10.33
N GLN A 748 -34.23 -35.46 10.60
CA GLN A 748 -33.16 -35.80 9.64
C GLN A 748 -32.96 -34.81 8.45
N PRO A 749 -31.73 -34.66 7.93
CA PRO A 749 -31.50 -33.84 6.75
C PRO A 749 -32.20 -34.42 5.52
N THR A 750 -32.83 -33.56 4.73
CA THR A 750 -33.24 -33.93 3.37
C THR A 750 -32.00 -33.95 2.48
N ALA A 751 -31.69 -35.14 1.94
CA ALA A 751 -30.53 -35.39 1.07
C ALA A 751 -30.70 -34.76 -0.32
#